data_AF-A0AAE4IW00-F1
#
_entry.id   AF-A0AAE4IW00-F1
#
_cell.length_a   1.000
_cell.length_b   1.000
_cell.length_c   1.000
_cell.angle_alpha   90.00
_cell.angle_beta   90.00
_cell.angle_gamma   90.00
#
_symmetry.space_group_name_H-M   'P 1'
#
loop_
_entity.id
_entity.type
_entity.pdbx_description
1 polymer ?
#
loop_
_entity_poly.entity_id
_entity_poly.type
_entity_poly.pdbx_seq_one_letter_code
_entity_poly.pdbx_strand_id
1 'polypeptide(L)'
;MSTTPTNLPVPSEKPQDLKFNAGKIDEFVTSLVNTYVDRFGNEHYTIEGLKQLVLQQIYNLGWNLKGTFQGGGTVTAAGDLLQDESTNIWYRWDDLETLPKTVPAGSSPKSAGGVGEGKWQPVDVSDVLRKQLNSNSGASLVRAEDGRTVQEWLVAVDSGEYKAKNIAGFSRIDYLVHSRGTFKVLFQGDSLTAGYDMVSTDANPIDGTDNAKHATTTFPQRFVDFINEQSGCNVTKTVRAISGYTAIQSLNNPDWQTNPNCDVAIIMLGVNDADGGSTLDVYMDSMEKLIRRLINWGMCVLFTLPSGGPRPGAAWFLWSKRMRNLATLYGCQVYDPQENVYARHRGAISSDTLHFNSMGYATHAHQLVSMFMGGGLLTTYDKISNETYMYPGVSMDNYAYCDAKGNINVSPADSWTRAKTTGVLPANQAALCTFSFFLDAAAANITGKVQGDCYVLMRDTNWFTGTPGKPAVPYYLRGDTQAPFYSTATEIGTGFVPGPIGANGSYTDGATQYLGRIIGRGWHTITIANKQDGTTTSDCYVNAIVVNPVPVGFAAHNLWLLDEKKIRVTHSKKIPSPSGITSIPTAVALNSFYLRCPQALLPTGSGVTQSDFSVYFNGGFAKIRIVSADGHAYEGLVIRNGSGVNFRVIPSFCNISGNIPTVTAVLSTAAPTTVSAGSFAANMPVDSIKDFNAGIASIPASTGMVGGLYLNFALSWPTSSPVTYWNVEIEGGDYFGNSEGALGTI
;
A
#
# COMPACT_ATOMS: atom_id res chain seq x y z
N MET A 1 -102.26 56.39 16.72
CA MET A 1 -101.04 56.00 17.44
C MET A 1 -100.17 57.23 17.59
N SER A 2 -99.74 57.57 18.82
CA SER A 2 -98.76 58.64 19.04
C SER A 2 -97.44 58.30 18.36
N THR A 3 -96.88 59.22 17.59
CA THR A 3 -95.59 59.08 16.89
C THR A 3 -94.42 59.72 17.66
N THR A 4 -94.68 60.22 18.86
CA THR A 4 -93.67 60.90 19.69
C THR A 4 -93.03 59.87 20.63
N PRO A 5 -91.69 59.73 20.66
CA PRO A 5 -90.99 58.86 21.61
C PRO A 5 -91.32 59.23 23.06
N THR A 6 -91.26 58.25 23.96
CA THR A 6 -91.44 58.47 25.40
C THR A 6 -90.14 58.96 26.05
N ASN A 7 -90.26 59.54 27.24
CA ASN A 7 -89.11 59.94 28.07
C ASN A 7 -88.55 58.76 28.93
N LEU A 8 -88.82 57.51 28.56
CA LEU A 8 -88.29 56.35 29.29
C LEU A 8 -86.81 56.10 28.96
N PRO A 9 -85.98 55.64 29.92
CA PRO A 9 -84.56 55.37 29.73
C PRO A 9 -84.26 54.50 28.49
N VAL A 10 -83.09 54.67 27.88
CA VAL A 10 -82.60 53.75 26.84
C VAL A 10 -81.97 52.53 27.54
N PRO A 11 -82.41 51.29 27.27
CA PRO A 11 -83.44 50.87 26.31
C PRO A 11 -84.88 50.91 26.86
N SER A 12 -85.88 51.05 25.97
CA SER A 12 -87.31 50.99 26.29
C SER A 12 -88.03 50.00 25.37
N GLU A 13 -88.93 49.20 25.94
CA GLU A 13 -89.75 48.20 25.24
C GLU A 13 -91.12 48.73 24.81
N LYS A 14 -91.42 50.02 25.04
CA LYS A 14 -92.70 50.60 24.62
C LYS A 14 -92.82 50.54 23.08
N PRO A 15 -93.96 50.12 22.51
CA PRO A 15 -94.14 49.99 21.06
C PRO A 15 -93.81 51.26 20.25
N GLN A 16 -94.07 52.44 20.84
CA GLN A 16 -93.79 53.75 20.24
C GLN A 16 -92.29 54.10 20.26
N ASP A 17 -91.53 53.64 21.26
CA ASP A 17 -90.07 53.78 21.31
C ASP A 17 -89.38 52.80 20.38
N LEU A 18 -89.95 51.60 20.18
CA LEU A 18 -89.42 50.61 19.25
C LEU A 18 -89.40 51.12 17.80
N LYS A 19 -90.40 51.92 17.40
CA LYS A 19 -90.41 52.57 16.07
C LYS A 19 -89.26 53.58 15.92
N PHE A 20 -89.00 54.40 16.95
CA PHE A 20 -87.89 55.34 16.96
C PHE A 20 -86.54 54.60 16.97
N ASN A 21 -86.40 53.58 17.81
CA ASN A 21 -85.20 52.74 17.88
C ASN A 21 -84.93 52.04 16.54
N ALA A 22 -85.96 51.57 15.84
CA ALA A 22 -85.80 50.96 14.51
C ALA A 22 -85.24 51.95 13.48
N GLY A 23 -85.68 53.22 13.51
CA GLY A 23 -85.09 54.28 12.67
C GLY A 23 -83.64 54.61 13.05
N LYS A 24 -83.29 54.54 14.34
CA LYS A 24 -81.91 54.73 14.80
C LYS A 24 -80.98 53.56 14.51
N ILE A 25 -81.52 52.33 14.44
CA ILE A 25 -80.77 51.17 13.95
C ILE A 25 -80.48 51.33 12.46
N ASP A 26 -81.46 51.78 11.67
CA ASP A 26 -81.24 52.09 10.24
C ASP A 26 -80.16 53.16 10.07
N GLU A 27 -80.18 54.22 10.88
CA GLU A 27 -79.13 55.26 10.92
C GLU A 27 -77.76 54.71 11.38
N PHE A 28 -77.71 53.86 12.40
CA PHE A 28 -76.48 53.18 12.84
C PHE A 28 -75.85 52.34 11.72
N VAL A 29 -76.67 51.62 10.96
CA VAL A 29 -76.22 50.67 9.93
C VAL A 29 -75.87 51.35 8.61
N THR A 30 -76.66 52.33 8.16
CA THR A 30 -76.56 52.89 6.80
C THR A 30 -75.89 54.26 6.72
N SER A 31 -75.78 54.97 7.83
CA SER A 31 -75.22 56.33 7.83
C SER A 31 -73.72 56.34 7.62
N LEU A 32 -73.26 57.32 6.85
CA LEU A 32 -71.83 57.60 6.60
C LEU A 32 -71.24 58.63 7.58
N VAL A 33 -72.03 59.19 8.50
CA VAL A 33 -71.51 60.07 9.57
C VAL A 33 -71.02 59.26 10.76
N ASN A 34 -70.07 59.78 11.55
CA ASN A 34 -69.40 59.01 12.61
C ASN A 34 -70.31 58.68 13.81
N THR A 35 -71.29 59.52 14.10
CA THR A 35 -72.18 59.37 15.26
C THR A 35 -73.64 59.64 14.89
N TYR A 36 -74.56 59.05 15.65
CA TYR A 36 -75.99 59.36 15.62
C TYR A 36 -76.45 59.77 17.02
N VAL A 37 -77.52 60.56 17.10
CA VAL A 37 -78.06 61.08 18.36
C VAL A 37 -79.28 60.27 18.80
N ASP A 38 -79.33 59.86 20.07
CA ASP A 38 -80.46 59.14 20.67
C ASP A 38 -81.64 60.07 21.04
N ARG A 39 -82.72 59.51 21.62
CA ARG A 39 -83.91 60.30 22.01
C ARG A 39 -83.68 61.29 23.15
N PHE A 40 -82.57 61.17 23.87
CA PHE A 40 -82.17 62.05 24.97
C PHE A 40 -81.09 63.05 24.57
N GLY A 41 -80.63 63.02 23.31
CA GLY A 41 -79.59 63.93 22.83
C GLY A 41 -78.16 63.40 22.97
N ASN A 42 -77.94 62.14 23.38
CA ASN A 42 -76.59 61.58 23.50
C ASN A 42 -76.08 61.03 22.16
N GLU A 43 -74.80 61.21 21.89
CA GLU A 43 -74.13 60.69 20.69
C GLU A 43 -73.65 59.25 20.87
N HIS A 44 -73.85 58.42 19.85
CA HIS A 44 -73.38 57.03 19.76
C HIS A 44 -72.72 56.80 18.40
N TYR A 45 -71.70 55.94 18.32
CA TYR A 45 -71.03 55.64 17.05
C TYR A 45 -71.93 54.89 16.06
N THR A 46 -71.84 55.22 14.78
CA THR A 46 -72.36 54.41 13.65
C THR A 46 -71.37 53.31 13.26
N ILE A 47 -71.76 52.42 12.33
CA ILE A 47 -70.82 51.46 11.73
C ILE A 47 -69.63 52.15 11.06
N GLU A 48 -69.84 53.28 10.36
CA GLU A 48 -68.73 54.04 9.74
C GLU A 48 -67.82 54.64 10.82
N GLY A 49 -68.38 55.18 11.92
CA GLY A 49 -67.59 55.66 13.06
C GLY A 49 -66.73 54.58 13.71
N LEU A 50 -67.30 53.38 13.92
CA LEU A 50 -66.56 52.22 14.42
C LEU A 50 -65.47 51.76 13.44
N LYS A 51 -65.74 51.74 12.13
CA LYS A 51 -64.76 51.42 11.10
C LYS A 51 -63.60 52.42 11.08
N GLN A 52 -63.86 53.72 11.21
CA GLN A 52 -62.81 54.74 11.29
C GLN A 52 -61.95 54.58 12.55
N LEU A 53 -62.57 54.28 13.70
CA LEU A 53 -61.86 53.97 14.95
C LEU A 53 -60.96 52.74 14.80
N VAL A 54 -61.47 51.68 14.16
CA VAL A 54 -60.71 50.45 13.89
C VAL A 54 -59.59 50.70 12.88
N LEU A 55 -59.83 51.46 11.80
CA LEU A 55 -58.80 51.82 10.82
C LEU A 55 -57.69 52.67 11.46
N GLN A 56 -58.04 53.65 12.29
CA GLN A 56 -57.08 54.43 13.06
C GLN A 56 -56.22 53.52 13.95
N GLN A 57 -56.84 52.54 14.62
CA GLN A 57 -56.12 51.60 15.46
C GLN A 57 -55.24 50.63 14.63
N ILE A 58 -55.66 50.23 13.43
CA ILE A 58 -54.87 49.41 12.49
C ILE A 58 -53.69 50.21 11.94
N TYR A 59 -53.86 51.48 11.58
CA TYR A 59 -52.75 52.34 11.13
C TYR A 59 -51.71 52.56 12.23
N ASN A 60 -52.11 52.52 13.50
CA ASN A 60 -51.21 52.57 14.65
C ASN A 60 -50.46 51.24 14.92
N LEU A 61 -50.76 50.14 14.21
CA LEU A 61 -50.03 48.85 14.29
C LEU A 61 -48.71 48.87 13.49
N GLY A 62 -48.36 49.96 12.82
CA GLY A 62 -47.04 50.16 12.22
C GLY A 62 -45.94 50.42 13.25
N TRP A 63 -44.68 50.35 12.81
CA TRP A 63 -43.53 50.75 13.64
C TRP A 63 -43.44 52.28 13.73
N ASN A 64 -43.58 52.81 14.94
CA ASN A 64 -43.57 54.24 15.23
C ASN A 64 -42.28 54.62 15.96
N LEU A 65 -41.43 55.44 15.36
CA LEU A 65 -40.16 55.83 15.97
C LEU A 65 -40.40 56.90 17.05
N LYS A 66 -39.96 56.64 18.29
CA LYS A 66 -40.13 57.53 19.45
C LYS A 66 -38.83 58.16 19.97
N GLY A 67 -37.75 58.04 19.20
CA GLY A 67 -36.43 58.57 19.54
C GLY A 67 -35.44 57.49 19.89
N THR A 68 -34.53 57.78 20.81
CA THR A 68 -33.40 56.89 21.16
C THR A 68 -33.25 56.76 22.67
N PHE A 69 -32.60 55.69 23.14
CA PHE A 69 -32.31 55.51 24.57
C PHE A 69 -31.38 56.61 25.09
N GLN A 70 -30.47 57.10 24.24
CA GLN A 70 -29.54 58.17 24.55
C GLN A 70 -30.25 59.53 24.63
N GLY A 71 -31.17 59.83 23.71
CA GLY A 71 -32.00 61.04 23.74
C GLY A 71 -33.12 61.02 24.77
N GLY A 72 -33.49 59.82 25.26
CA GLY A 72 -34.68 59.62 26.09
C GLY A 72 -35.97 59.64 25.26
N GLY A 73 -37.05 59.09 25.82
CA GLY A 73 -38.34 59.04 25.13
C GLY A 73 -39.42 58.29 25.91
N THR A 74 -40.64 58.33 25.40
CA THR A 74 -41.78 57.62 26.01
C THR A 74 -42.46 56.75 24.96
N VAL A 75 -42.52 55.45 25.24
CA VAL A 75 -43.24 54.45 24.43
C VAL A 75 -44.64 54.33 25.00
N THR A 76 -45.65 54.53 24.17
CA THR A 76 -47.07 54.67 24.54
C THR A 76 -47.97 53.61 23.89
N ALA A 77 -47.49 52.96 22.84
CA ALA A 77 -48.20 51.93 22.09
C ALA A 77 -47.29 50.73 21.77
N ALA A 78 -47.90 49.59 21.46
CA ALA A 78 -47.18 48.35 21.13
C ALA A 78 -46.22 48.47 19.94
N GLY A 79 -46.52 49.38 19.00
CA GLY A 79 -45.71 49.64 17.81
C GLY A 79 -44.60 50.69 18.00
N ASP A 80 -44.51 51.32 19.18
CA ASP A 80 -43.52 52.36 19.45
C ASP A 80 -42.12 51.77 19.65
N LEU A 81 -41.13 52.35 18.97
CA LEU A 81 -39.74 51.90 18.97
C LEU A 81 -38.79 52.99 19.48
N LEU A 82 -37.78 52.58 20.25
CA LEU A 82 -36.61 53.40 20.57
C LEU A 82 -35.35 52.76 19.98
N GLN A 83 -34.47 53.57 19.37
CA GLN A 83 -33.17 53.09 18.92
C GLN A 83 -32.15 53.15 20.05
N ASP A 84 -31.31 52.14 20.17
CA ASP A 84 -30.04 52.27 20.88
C ASP A 84 -28.97 52.73 19.87
N GLU A 85 -28.59 54.01 19.90
CA GLU A 85 -27.62 54.61 18.97
C GLU A 85 -26.24 53.97 19.08
N SER A 86 -25.90 53.38 20.23
CA SER A 86 -24.60 52.74 20.43
C SER A 86 -24.47 51.42 19.65
N THR A 87 -25.59 50.74 19.40
CA THR A 87 -25.64 49.45 18.71
C THR A 87 -26.37 49.52 17.37
N ASN A 88 -27.05 50.64 17.07
CA ASN A 88 -27.97 50.86 15.95
C ASN A 88 -29.18 49.91 15.93
N ILE A 89 -29.52 49.27 17.05
CA ILE A 89 -30.65 48.33 17.16
C ILE A 89 -31.90 49.07 17.61
N TRP A 90 -33.04 48.77 16.98
CA TRP A 90 -34.35 49.27 17.40
C TRP A 90 -34.99 48.32 18.40
N TYR A 91 -35.67 48.84 19.42
CA TYR A 91 -36.33 48.04 20.45
C TYR A 91 -37.79 48.43 20.61
N ARG A 92 -38.66 47.42 20.77
CA ARG A 92 -40.05 47.56 21.23
C ARG A 92 -40.18 47.13 22.69
N TRP A 93 -41.11 47.72 23.42
CA TRP A 93 -41.45 47.28 24.78
C TRP A 93 -42.49 46.16 24.71
N ASP A 94 -42.18 45.00 25.29
CA ASP A 94 -43.00 43.79 25.17
C ASP A 94 -44.10 43.69 26.23
N ASP A 95 -43.93 44.36 27.38
CA ASP A 95 -44.92 44.41 28.45
C ASP A 95 -45.94 45.53 28.19
N LEU A 96 -46.98 45.18 27.44
CA LEU A 96 -48.03 46.12 27.02
C LEU A 96 -48.88 46.64 28.19
N GLU A 97 -48.93 45.92 29.31
CA GLU A 97 -49.71 46.32 30.49
C GLU A 97 -49.05 47.48 31.25
N THR A 98 -47.75 47.70 31.05
CA THR A 98 -46.99 48.77 31.72
C THR A 98 -46.72 50.00 30.84
N LEU A 99 -47.43 50.13 29.72
CA LEU A 99 -47.42 51.35 28.91
C LEU A 99 -48.26 52.47 29.58
N PRO A 100 -47.83 53.75 29.55
CA PRO A 100 -46.67 54.27 28.84
C PRO A 100 -45.34 54.06 29.60
N LYS A 101 -44.32 53.61 28.88
CA LYS A 101 -42.96 53.39 29.39
C LYS A 101 -42.08 54.60 29.11
N THR A 102 -41.68 55.32 30.15
CA THR A 102 -40.73 56.45 30.04
C THR A 102 -39.28 55.98 30.20
N VAL A 103 -38.41 56.44 29.30
CA VAL A 103 -36.97 56.16 29.26
C VAL A 103 -36.20 57.47 29.45
N PRO A 104 -35.47 57.65 30.57
CA PRO A 104 -34.64 58.83 30.78
C PRO A 104 -33.52 58.96 29.73
N ALA A 105 -33.13 60.19 29.41
CA ALA A 105 -31.97 60.44 28.55
C ALA A 105 -30.68 59.84 29.14
N GLY A 106 -29.77 59.40 28.28
CA GLY A 106 -28.53 58.69 28.65
C GLY A 106 -28.72 57.22 29.05
N SER A 107 -29.87 56.62 28.75
CA SER A 107 -30.17 55.22 29.08
C SER A 107 -29.66 54.23 28.01
N SER A 108 -29.81 52.94 28.31
CA SER A 108 -29.69 51.79 27.40
C SER A 108 -30.87 50.85 27.63
N PRO A 109 -31.18 49.90 26.72
CA PRO A 109 -32.20 48.89 26.96
C PRO A 109 -31.98 48.16 28.30
N LYS A 110 -30.72 47.87 28.64
CA LYS A 110 -30.34 47.21 29.89
C LYS A 110 -30.64 48.08 31.13
N SER A 111 -30.33 49.37 31.09
CA SER A 111 -30.54 50.27 32.23
C SER A 111 -31.99 50.80 32.35
N ALA A 112 -32.78 50.74 31.28
CA ALA A 112 -34.16 51.24 31.23
C ALA A 112 -35.25 50.16 31.34
N GLY A 113 -34.91 48.98 31.91
CA GLY A 113 -35.88 47.90 32.14
C GLY A 113 -35.35 46.49 31.85
N GLY A 114 -34.20 46.37 31.17
CA GLY A 114 -33.64 45.09 30.76
C GLY A 114 -34.12 44.63 29.38
N VAL A 115 -33.48 43.60 28.82
CA VAL A 115 -33.80 42.98 27.53
C VAL A 115 -34.30 41.56 27.78
N GLY A 116 -35.36 41.12 27.08
CA GLY A 116 -35.94 39.78 27.21
C GLY A 116 -37.47 39.77 27.21
N GLU A 117 -38.07 38.59 27.45
CA GLU A 117 -39.53 38.40 27.52
C GLU A 117 -40.17 39.34 28.57
N GLY A 118 -41.23 40.05 28.17
CA GLY A 118 -41.87 41.07 28.99
C GLY A 118 -41.00 42.32 29.24
N LYS A 119 -39.95 42.55 28.44
CA LYS A 119 -39.04 43.70 28.54
C LYS A 119 -38.74 44.28 27.16
N TRP A 120 -37.61 44.98 26.98
CA TRP A 120 -37.20 45.45 25.66
C TRP A 120 -36.85 44.28 24.75
N GLN A 121 -37.45 44.25 23.55
CA GLN A 121 -37.20 43.23 22.52
C GLN A 121 -36.60 43.89 21.28
N PRO A 122 -35.49 43.36 20.73
CA PRO A 122 -34.89 43.90 19.52
C PRO A 122 -35.80 43.66 18.30
N VAL A 123 -35.89 44.66 17.45
CA VAL A 123 -36.62 44.67 16.17
C VAL A 123 -35.57 44.82 15.07
N ASP A 124 -34.86 43.72 14.80
CA ASP A 124 -33.77 43.69 13.81
C ASP A 124 -33.81 42.40 12.99
N VAL A 125 -33.96 42.54 11.67
CA VAL A 125 -33.91 41.42 10.70
C VAL A 125 -32.53 40.74 10.73
N SER A 126 -31.49 41.49 11.10
CA SER A 126 -30.14 40.96 11.22
C SER A 126 -29.96 40.03 12.43
N ASP A 127 -30.81 40.10 13.46
CA ASP A 127 -30.82 39.11 14.55
C ASP A 127 -31.30 37.74 14.06
N VAL A 128 -32.35 37.72 13.21
CA VAL A 128 -32.84 36.49 12.58
C VAL A 128 -31.77 35.89 11.66
N LEU A 129 -31.15 36.70 10.81
CA LEU A 129 -30.06 36.26 9.93
C LEU A 129 -28.84 35.76 10.73
N ARG A 130 -28.42 36.47 11.79
CA ARG A 130 -27.31 36.05 12.66
C ARG A 130 -27.61 34.72 13.36
N LYS A 131 -28.83 34.52 13.86
CA LYS A 131 -29.27 33.25 14.46
C LYS A 131 -29.25 32.11 13.45
N GLN A 132 -29.70 32.36 12.22
CA GLN A 132 -29.67 31.38 11.13
C GLN A 132 -28.24 31.02 10.70
N LEU A 133 -27.36 32.02 10.54
CA LEU A 133 -25.95 31.80 10.19
C LEU A 133 -25.14 31.13 11.31
N ASN A 134 -25.50 31.33 12.58
CA ASN A 134 -24.86 30.67 13.73
C ASN A 134 -25.39 29.24 13.99
N SER A 135 -26.38 28.77 13.23
CA SER A 135 -26.88 27.40 13.34
C SER A 135 -25.93 26.40 12.63
N ASN A 136 -26.09 25.10 12.92
CA ASN A 136 -25.35 24.04 12.22
C ASN A 136 -25.61 24.01 10.70
N SER A 137 -26.69 24.65 10.24
CA SER A 137 -27.03 24.78 8.83
C SER A 137 -26.62 26.14 8.25
N GLY A 138 -25.95 27.00 9.01
CA GLY A 138 -25.59 28.36 8.58
C GLY A 138 -24.76 28.41 7.30
N ALA A 139 -23.80 27.50 7.14
CA ALA A 139 -22.99 27.40 5.92
C ALA A 139 -23.80 27.00 4.66
N SER A 140 -24.95 26.33 4.84
CA SER A 140 -25.86 26.00 3.72
C SER A 140 -26.70 27.19 3.25
N LEU A 141 -26.76 28.27 4.05
CA LEU A 141 -27.51 29.49 3.73
C LEU A 141 -26.67 30.51 2.95
N VAL A 142 -25.34 30.34 2.92
CA VAL A 142 -24.40 31.23 2.22
C VAL A 142 -23.99 30.58 0.90
N ARG A 143 -24.15 31.30 -0.21
CA ARG A 143 -23.75 30.84 -1.55
C ARG A 143 -22.49 31.53 -2.04
N ALA A 144 -21.66 30.78 -2.76
CA ALA A 144 -20.57 31.28 -3.57
C ALA A 144 -21.09 31.75 -4.95
N GLU A 145 -20.24 32.47 -5.69
CA GLU A 145 -20.58 33.03 -7.01
C GLU A 145 -20.97 31.95 -8.04
N ASP A 146 -20.43 30.75 -7.90
CA ASP A 146 -20.73 29.59 -8.77
C ASP A 146 -22.05 28.88 -8.46
N GLY A 147 -22.83 29.42 -7.51
CA GLY A 147 -24.15 28.91 -7.15
C GLY A 147 -24.15 27.81 -6.09
N ARG A 148 -22.98 27.26 -5.72
CA ARG A 148 -22.87 26.31 -4.60
C ARG A 148 -22.93 27.01 -3.26
N THR A 149 -23.38 26.32 -2.24
CA THR A 149 -23.31 26.78 -0.84
C THR A 149 -21.90 26.64 -0.30
N VAL A 150 -21.56 27.40 0.75
CA VAL A 150 -20.29 27.22 1.49
C VAL A 150 -20.19 25.79 2.02
N GLN A 151 -21.32 25.20 2.45
CA GLN A 151 -21.37 23.79 2.85
C GLN A 151 -20.96 22.84 1.73
N GLU A 152 -21.47 23.02 0.50
CA GLU A 152 -21.10 22.21 -0.66
C GLU A 152 -19.63 22.39 -1.05
N TRP A 153 -19.09 23.61 -0.89
CA TRP A 153 -17.66 23.86 -1.06
C TRP A 153 -16.80 23.17 -0.01
N LEU A 154 -17.20 23.20 1.26
CA LEU A 154 -16.50 22.50 2.34
C LEU A 154 -16.49 20.99 2.10
N VAL A 155 -17.62 20.41 1.67
CA VAL A 155 -17.70 18.99 1.28
C VAL A 155 -16.78 18.69 0.11
N ALA A 156 -16.63 19.59 -0.86
CA ALA A 156 -15.72 19.41 -1.99
C ALA A 156 -14.24 19.47 -1.58
N VAL A 157 -13.89 20.20 -0.51
CA VAL A 157 -12.50 20.34 0.01
C VAL A 157 -12.18 19.34 1.12
N ASP A 158 -13.20 18.64 1.64
CA ASP A 158 -13.16 17.72 2.78
C ASP A 158 -12.05 16.65 2.69
N SER A 159 -11.82 16.10 1.49
CA SER A 159 -10.73 15.12 1.26
C SER A 159 -9.34 15.62 1.67
N GLY A 160 -9.10 16.93 1.61
CA GLY A 160 -7.84 17.54 2.04
C GLY A 160 -7.57 17.43 3.54
N GLU A 161 -8.61 17.52 4.37
CA GLU A 161 -8.48 17.33 5.83
C GLU A 161 -8.14 15.89 6.17
N TYR A 162 -8.87 14.94 5.58
CA TYR A 162 -8.59 13.51 5.74
C TYR A 162 -7.17 13.16 5.26
N LYS A 163 -6.74 13.73 4.13
CA LYS A 163 -5.38 13.58 3.61
C LYS A 163 -4.32 14.08 4.57
N ALA A 164 -4.51 15.27 5.16
CA ALA A 164 -3.59 15.80 6.15
C ALA A 164 -3.48 14.90 7.40
N LYS A 165 -4.61 14.39 7.91
CA LYS A 165 -4.65 13.44 9.04
C LYS A 165 -3.90 12.14 8.72
N ASN A 166 -4.13 11.57 7.53
CA ASN A 166 -3.44 10.37 7.09
C ASN A 166 -1.92 10.57 6.99
N ILE A 167 -1.47 11.65 6.35
CA ILE A 167 -0.03 11.95 6.21
C ILE A 167 0.63 12.12 7.58
N ALA A 168 -0.01 12.85 8.50
CA ALA A 168 0.49 13.01 9.86
C ALA A 168 0.55 11.68 10.62
N GLY A 169 -0.49 10.85 10.51
CA GLY A 169 -0.54 9.52 11.09
C GLY A 169 0.58 8.62 10.57
N PHE A 170 0.75 8.52 9.25
CA PHE A 170 1.81 7.72 8.64
C PHE A 170 3.22 8.20 9.00
N SER A 171 3.44 9.52 9.06
CA SER A 171 4.72 10.08 9.50
C SER A 171 5.05 9.68 10.95
N ARG A 172 4.05 9.63 11.83
CA ARG A 172 4.22 9.11 13.20
C ARG A 172 4.55 7.62 13.21
N ILE A 173 3.86 6.81 12.39
CA ILE A 173 4.11 5.37 12.33
C ILE A 173 5.51 5.07 11.80
N ASP A 174 5.95 5.75 10.75
CA ASP A 174 7.30 5.64 10.22
C ASP A 174 8.35 5.93 11.30
N TYR A 175 8.18 7.01 12.06
CA TYR A 175 9.04 7.31 13.21
C TYR A 175 9.04 6.18 14.25
N LEU A 176 7.89 5.59 14.56
CA LEU A 176 7.79 4.48 15.53
C LEU A 176 8.50 3.22 15.02
N VAL A 177 8.41 2.90 13.73
CA VAL A 177 9.12 1.76 13.14
C VAL A 177 10.63 1.93 13.32
N HIS A 178 11.17 3.09 12.97
CA HIS A 178 12.62 3.36 13.02
C HIS A 178 13.16 3.65 14.44
N SER A 179 12.28 3.94 15.40
CA SER A 179 12.65 4.17 16.81
C SER A 179 12.39 2.98 17.74
N ARG A 180 12.01 1.81 17.19
CA ARG A 180 11.60 0.62 17.96
C ARG A 180 10.40 0.89 18.88
N GLY A 181 9.49 1.74 18.42
CA GLY A 181 8.29 2.13 19.13
C GLY A 181 7.22 1.03 19.17
N THR A 182 6.01 1.43 19.58
CA THR A 182 4.86 0.54 19.66
C THR A 182 3.66 1.19 18.97
N PHE A 183 2.94 0.43 18.15
CA PHE A 183 1.67 0.87 17.56
C PHE A 183 0.68 -0.29 17.39
N LYS A 184 -0.58 0.05 17.12
CA LYS A 184 -1.69 -0.90 16.96
C LYS A 184 -2.20 -0.89 15.53
N VAL A 185 -2.46 -2.06 14.99
CA VAL A 185 -2.92 -2.25 13.61
C VAL A 185 -4.25 -2.98 13.57
N LEU A 186 -5.21 -2.40 12.87
CA LEU A 186 -6.42 -3.08 12.43
C LEU A 186 -6.16 -3.71 11.06
N PHE A 187 -6.34 -5.02 10.95
CA PHE A 187 -6.41 -5.74 9.69
C PHE A 187 -7.88 -6.01 9.39
N GLN A 188 -8.43 -5.34 8.37
CA GLN A 188 -9.83 -5.50 8.00
C GLN A 188 -9.96 -6.01 6.56
N GLY A 189 -10.68 -7.11 6.36
CA GLY A 189 -10.73 -7.73 5.04
C GLY A 189 -11.65 -8.93 4.90
N ASP A 190 -11.35 -9.75 3.91
CA ASP A 190 -12.09 -10.96 3.54
C ASP A 190 -11.28 -12.24 3.83
N SER A 191 -11.48 -13.29 3.02
CA SER A 191 -10.79 -14.58 3.14
C SER A 191 -9.27 -14.47 3.06
N LEU A 192 -8.73 -13.50 2.32
CA LEU A 192 -7.29 -13.30 2.19
C LEU A 192 -6.69 -12.68 3.45
N THR A 193 -7.45 -11.85 4.17
CA THR A 193 -7.02 -11.33 5.48
C THR A 193 -7.18 -12.36 6.58
N ALA A 194 -8.27 -13.13 6.54
CA ALA A 194 -8.53 -14.21 7.49
C ALA A 194 -7.46 -15.33 7.37
N GLY A 195 -6.86 -15.48 6.19
CA GLY A 195 -5.85 -16.50 5.94
C GLY A 195 -6.44 -17.81 5.44
N TYR A 196 -7.55 -17.77 4.71
CA TYR A 196 -8.28 -18.93 4.20
C TYR A 196 -7.34 -19.95 3.55
N ASP A 197 -7.41 -21.20 4.03
CA ASP A 197 -6.71 -22.35 3.48
C ASP A 197 -7.42 -23.65 3.88
N MET A 198 -8.18 -24.25 2.95
CA MET A 198 -8.91 -25.48 3.20
C MET A 198 -8.09 -26.75 3.01
N VAL A 199 -7.03 -26.69 2.20
CA VAL A 199 -6.42 -27.88 1.60
C VAL A 199 -5.03 -28.20 2.15
N SER A 200 -4.25 -27.21 2.58
CA SER A 200 -2.90 -27.47 3.07
C SER A 200 -2.93 -28.24 4.40
N THR A 201 -1.89 -29.05 4.63
CA THR A 201 -1.72 -29.83 5.86
C THR A 201 -1.31 -28.97 7.05
N ASP A 202 -0.72 -27.80 6.80
CA ASP A 202 -0.39 -26.77 7.78
C ASP A 202 -1.49 -25.70 7.88
N ALA A 203 -2.75 -26.13 7.77
CA ALA A 203 -3.91 -25.30 8.06
C ALA A 203 -4.52 -25.68 9.42
N ASN A 204 -4.81 -24.67 10.22
CA ASN A 204 -5.53 -24.80 11.48
C ASN A 204 -6.98 -25.24 11.22
N PRO A 205 -7.59 -25.99 12.16
CA PRO A 205 -9.01 -26.34 12.09
C PRO A 205 -9.89 -25.08 12.17
N ILE A 206 -11.15 -25.22 11.78
CA ILE A 206 -12.16 -24.16 11.90
C ILE A 206 -12.26 -23.76 13.38
N ASP A 207 -12.04 -22.48 13.66
CA ASP A 207 -11.99 -21.93 15.02
C ASP A 207 -13.25 -21.12 15.40
N GLY A 208 -14.23 -21.05 14.50
CA GLY A 208 -15.51 -20.37 14.71
C GLY A 208 -15.52 -18.88 14.35
N THR A 209 -14.41 -18.32 13.84
CA THR A 209 -14.35 -16.89 13.45
C THR A 209 -15.04 -16.60 12.11
N ASP A 210 -14.89 -17.46 11.10
CA ASP A 210 -15.51 -17.27 9.77
C ASP A 210 -15.91 -18.57 9.03
N ASN A 211 -16.08 -19.69 9.75
CA ASN A 211 -16.43 -21.02 9.23
C ASN A 211 -15.46 -21.59 8.17
N ALA A 212 -14.21 -21.12 8.10
CA ALA A 212 -13.18 -21.68 7.25
C ALA A 212 -11.99 -22.22 8.05
N LYS A 213 -11.19 -23.09 7.42
CA LYS A 213 -9.84 -23.39 7.88
C LYS A 213 -8.92 -22.24 7.48
N HIS A 214 -7.90 -21.97 8.28
CA HIS A 214 -6.89 -20.94 7.99
C HIS A 214 -5.50 -21.52 7.98
N ALA A 215 -4.62 -20.94 7.17
CA ALA A 215 -3.20 -21.22 7.22
C ALA A 215 -2.66 -21.04 8.65
N THR A 216 -1.77 -21.92 9.10
CA THR A 216 -1.14 -21.83 10.43
C THR A 216 -0.35 -20.52 10.60
N THR A 217 0.03 -19.87 9.50
CA THR A 217 0.57 -18.51 9.49
C THR A 217 -0.26 -17.63 8.55
N THR A 218 -1.05 -16.74 9.14
CA THR A 218 -1.81 -15.73 8.41
C THR A 218 -0.98 -14.47 8.20
N PHE A 219 -1.31 -13.68 7.17
CA PHE A 219 -0.62 -12.43 6.88
C PHE A 219 -0.62 -11.45 8.06
N PRO A 220 -1.73 -11.23 8.79
CA PRO A 220 -1.74 -10.36 9.97
C PRO A 220 -0.83 -10.86 11.11
N GLN A 221 -0.76 -12.18 11.34
CA GLN A 221 0.16 -12.72 12.34
C GLN A 221 1.61 -12.48 11.92
N ARG A 222 1.95 -12.81 10.66
CA ARG A 222 3.33 -12.69 10.20
C ARG A 222 3.80 -11.25 10.11
N PHE A 223 2.91 -10.29 9.85
CA PHE A 223 3.24 -8.87 9.90
C PHE A 223 3.77 -8.47 11.28
N VAL A 224 3.08 -8.89 12.35
CA VAL A 224 3.48 -8.59 13.75
C VAL A 224 4.82 -9.23 14.08
N ASP A 225 5.00 -10.50 13.73
CA ASP A 225 6.23 -11.23 14.06
C ASP A 225 7.43 -10.62 13.32
N PHE A 226 7.28 -10.41 12.01
CA PHE A 226 8.39 -9.99 11.15
C PHE A 226 8.79 -8.53 11.37
N ILE A 227 7.85 -7.61 11.60
CA ILE A 227 8.23 -6.21 11.91
C ILE A 227 9.00 -6.12 13.23
N ASN A 228 8.66 -6.96 14.21
CA ASN A 228 9.41 -7.04 15.45
C ASN A 228 10.81 -7.62 15.25
N GLU A 229 10.91 -8.73 14.51
CA GLU A 229 12.19 -9.38 14.18
C GLU A 229 13.16 -8.42 13.45
N GLN A 230 12.65 -7.63 12.50
CA GLN A 230 13.48 -6.85 11.56
C GLN A 230 13.69 -5.39 11.95
N SER A 231 12.81 -4.79 12.76
CA SER A 231 12.93 -3.39 13.19
C SER A 231 12.96 -3.20 14.71
N GLY A 232 12.64 -4.23 15.50
CA GLY A 232 12.45 -4.12 16.94
C GLY A 232 11.15 -3.41 17.34
N CYS A 233 10.34 -2.96 16.38
CA CYS A 233 9.05 -2.33 16.63
C CYS A 233 8.03 -3.34 17.16
N ASN A 234 7.22 -2.96 18.16
CA ASN A 234 6.18 -3.81 18.71
C ASN A 234 4.82 -3.45 18.10
N VAL A 235 4.13 -4.44 17.54
CA VAL A 235 2.80 -4.23 16.94
C VAL A 235 1.76 -5.08 17.64
N THR A 236 0.66 -4.45 18.05
CA THR A 236 -0.54 -5.18 18.49
C THR A 236 -1.55 -5.22 17.34
N LYS A 237 -2.01 -6.41 16.97
CA LYS A 237 -3.01 -6.56 15.90
C LYS A 237 -4.44 -6.67 16.45
N THR A 238 -5.39 -6.16 15.68
CA THR A 238 -6.82 -6.46 15.76
C THR A 238 -7.26 -6.94 14.37
N VAL A 239 -8.00 -8.04 14.28
CA VAL A 239 -8.40 -8.63 12.99
C VAL A 239 -9.93 -8.57 12.86
N ARG A 240 -10.41 -8.03 11.74
CA ARG A 240 -11.81 -7.95 11.33
C ARG A 240 -11.92 -8.52 9.92
N ALA A 241 -11.89 -9.84 9.82
CA ALA A 241 -11.87 -10.54 8.53
C ALA A 241 -12.87 -11.68 8.54
N ILE A 242 -13.69 -11.76 7.49
CA ILE A 242 -14.66 -12.84 7.30
C ILE A 242 -14.58 -13.30 5.85
N SER A 243 -14.37 -14.60 5.64
CA SER A 243 -14.32 -15.20 4.31
C SER A 243 -15.59 -14.92 3.50
N GLY A 244 -15.41 -14.49 2.24
CA GLY A 244 -16.48 -14.15 1.31
C GLY A 244 -17.05 -12.74 1.44
N TYR A 245 -16.57 -11.91 2.39
CA TYR A 245 -17.06 -10.54 2.53
C TYR A 245 -16.69 -9.64 1.35
N THR A 246 -17.66 -8.81 0.97
CA THR A 246 -17.50 -7.63 0.10
C THR A 246 -17.23 -6.37 0.92
N ALA A 247 -16.82 -5.28 0.26
CA ALA A 247 -16.61 -4.00 0.92
C ALA A 247 -17.86 -3.47 1.64
N ILE A 248 -19.04 -3.62 1.02
CA ILE A 248 -20.31 -3.17 1.61
C ILE A 248 -20.71 -4.01 2.84
N GLN A 249 -20.46 -5.32 2.80
CA GLN A 249 -20.71 -6.20 3.96
C GLN A 249 -19.76 -5.86 5.11
N SER A 250 -18.49 -5.60 4.80
CA SER A 250 -17.50 -5.13 5.78
C SER A 250 -17.91 -3.80 6.43
N LEU A 251 -18.38 -2.84 5.63
CA LEU A 251 -18.83 -1.54 6.12
C LEU A 251 -20.04 -1.64 7.05
N ASN A 252 -20.98 -2.54 6.75
CA ASN A 252 -22.26 -2.68 7.43
C ASN A 252 -22.28 -3.77 8.52
N ASN A 253 -21.16 -4.47 8.74
CA ASN A 253 -21.10 -5.51 9.78
C ASN A 253 -21.39 -4.89 11.16
N PRO A 254 -22.42 -5.36 11.89
CA PRO A 254 -22.88 -4.73 13.13
C PRO A 254 -21.81 -4.72 14.24
N ASP A 255 -20.91 -5.70 14.26
CA ASP A 255 -19.85 -5.80 15.26
C ASP A 255 -18.66 -4.87 14.97
N TRP A 256 -18.60 -4.31 13.75
CA TRP A 256 -17.50 -3.46 13.30
C TRP A 256 -17.84 -1.96 13.34
N GLN A 257 -18.96 -1.59 13.97
CA GLN A 257 -19.42 -0.20 14.07
C GLN A 257 -18.76 0.60 15.19
N THR A 258 -17.97 -0.03 16.06
CA THR A 258 -17.23 0.62 17.15
C THR A 258 -15.76 0.81 16.78
N ASN A 259 -15.14 1.87 17.30
CA ASN A 259 -13.72 2.16 17.10
C ASN A 259 -12.85 1.06 17.74
N PRO A 260 -12.03 0.30 16.97
CA PRO A 260 -11.15 -0.73 17.52
C PRO A 260 -9.89 -0.18 18.22
N ASN A 261 -9.75 1.14 18.38
CA ASN A 261 -8.64 1.79 19.09
C ASN A 261 -7.26 1.37 18.56
N CYS A 262 -7.11 1.43 17.23
CA CYS A 262 -5.87 1.17 16.51
C CYS A 262 -5.26 2.46 15.97
N ASP A 263 -3.98 2.45 15.60
CA ASP A 263 -3.29 3.60 15.00
C ASP A 263 -3.28 3.52 13.46
N VAL A 264 -3.24 2.31 12.91
CA VAL A 264 -3.24 2.04 11.46
C VAL A 264 -4.36 1.08 11.11
N ALA A 265 -5.04 1.31 9.99
CA ALA A 265 -5.94 0.35 9.39
C ALA A 265 -5.39 -0.13 8.05
N ILE A 266 -5.18 -1.44 7.92
CA ILE A 266 -4.76 -2.13 6.70
C ILE A 266 -5.98 -2.85 6.15
N ILE A 267 -6.41 -2.44 4.95
CA ILE A 267 -7.65 -2.95 4.34
C ILE A 267 -7.34 -3.78 3.10
N MET A 268 -7.83 -5.02 3.08
CA MET A 268 -7.77 -5.95 1.95
C MET A 268 -9.18 -6.44 1.59
N LEU A 269 -9.81 -5.76 0.65
CA LEU A 269 -11.16 -6.05 0.16
C LEU A 269 -11.21 -5.81 -1.34
N GLY A 270 -12.22 -6.35 -2.03
CA GLY A 270 -12.49 -6.07 -3.44
C GLY A 270 -12.34 -7.26 -4.37
N VAL A 271 -11.75 -8.37 -3.92
CA VAL A 271 -11.71 -9.61 -4.71
C VAL A 271 -13.13 -10.18 -4.85
N ASN A 272 -13.84 -10.38 -3.74
CA ASN A 272 -15.23 -10.86 -3.77
C ASN A 272 -16.16 -9.87 -4.47
N ASP A 273 -15.95 -8.57 -4.29
CA ASP A 273 -16.73 -7.55 -4.98
C ASP A 273 -16.59 -7.66 -6.50
N ALA A 274 -15.35 -7.84 -6.99
CA ALA A 274 -15.05 -7.96 -8.40
C ALA A 274 -15.42 -9.34 -9.00
N ASP A 275 -15.44 -10.41 -8.20
CA ASP A 275 -15.85 -11.76 -8.59
C ASP A 275 -17.38 -11.96 -8.47
N GLY A 276 -18.14 -10.91 -8.82
CA GLY A 276 -19.60 -10.93 -8.90
C GLY A 276 -20.36 -10.59 -7.61
N GLY A 277 -19.67 -10.26 -6.51
CA GLY A 277 -20.30 -9.92 -5.23
C GLY A 277 -20.87 -8.50 -5.15
N SER A 278 -20.44 -7.57 -6.00
CA SER A 278 -20.90 -6.18 -6.00
C SER A 278 -20.70 -5.50 -7.37
N THR A 279 -21.10 -4.23 -7.48
CA THR A 279 -20.73 -3.37 -8.62
C THR A 279 -19.54 -2.49 -8.24
N LEU A 280 -18.81 -2.02 -9.25
CA LEU A 280 -17.67 -1.12 -9.04
C LEU A 280 -18.07 0.16 -8.29
N ASP A 281 -19.23 0.74 -8.60
CA ASP A 281 -19.68 1.98 -7.94
C ASP A 281 -20.01 1.75 -6.46
N VAL A 282 -20.67 0.63 -6.14
CA VAL A 282 -20.95 0.26 -4.74
C VAL A 282 -19.66 -0.04 -3.98
N TYR A 283 -18.69 -0.70 -4.61
CA TYR A 283 -17.37 -0.94 -4.04
C TYR A 283 -16.64 0.38 -3.74
N MET A 284 -16.56 1.30 -4.71
CA MET A 284 -15.88 2.59 -4.51
C MET A 284 -16.54 3.43 -3.41
N ASP A 285 -17.89 3.52 -3.40
CA ASP A 285 -18.65 4.23 -2.36
C ASP A 285 -18.44 3.61 -0.96
N SER A 286 -18.45 2.27 -0.89
CA SER A 286 -18.24 1.56 0.38
C SER A 286 -16.83 1.78 0.92
N MET A 287 -15.83 1.73 0.04
CA MET A 287 -14.43 1.97 0.42
C MET A 287 -14.21 3.41 0.85
N GLU A 288 -14.80 4.40 0.17
CA GLU A 288 -14.73 5.80 0.59
C GLU A 288 -15.33 6.02 1.99
N LYS A 289 -16.51 5.46 2.25
CA LYS A 289 -17.14 5.52 3.58
C LYS A 289 -16.29 4.86 4.66
N LEU A 290 -15.67 3.73 4.33
CA LEU A 290 -14.77 3.02 5.25
C LEU A 290 -13.51 3.85 5.57
N ILE A 291 -12.89 4.48 4.56
CA ILE A 291 -11.74 5.40 4.74
C ILE A 291 -12.10 6.51 5.71
N ARG A 292 -13.17 7.25 5.42
CA ARG A 292 -13.60 8.39 6.22
C ARG A 292 -13.88 7.98 7.67
N ARG A 293 -14.56 6.84 7.88
CA ARG A 293 -14.85 6.31 9.21
C ARG A 293 -13.57 6.03 10.01
N LEU A 294 -12.60 5.34 9.41
CA LEU A 294 -11.37 4.93 10.08
C LEU A 294 -10.48 6.13 10.42
N ILE A 295 -10.38 7.12 9.51
CA ILE A 295 -9.63 8.35 9.80
C ILE A 295 -10.32 9.18 10.89
N ASN A 296 -11.65 9.25 10.90
CA ASN A 296 -12.39 9.92 12.00
C ASN A 296 -12.21 9.21 13.34
N TRP A 297 -11.93 7.91 13.34
CA TRP A 297 -11.52 7.15 14.53
C TRP A 297 -10.07 7.33 14.94
N GLY A 298 -9.30 8.12 14.18
CA GLY A 298 -7.90 8.46 14.49
C GLY A 298 -6.87 7.54 13.83
N MET A 299 -7.26 6.67 12.90
CA MET A 299 -6.33 5.76 12.21
C MET A 299 -5.80 6.38 10.93
N CYS A 300 -4.55 6.11 10.58
CA CYS A 300 -4.12 6.24 9.19
C CYS A 300 -4.46 4.98 8.38
N VAL A 301 -4.89 5.15 7.14
CA VAL A 301 -5.46 4.06 6.33
C VAL A 301 -4.54 3.65 5.20
N LEU A 302 -4.17 2.37 5.16
CA LEU A 302 -3.40 1.72 4.10
C LEU A 302 -4.26 0.69 3.38
N PHE A 303 -4.17 0.66 2.06
CA PHE A 303 -4.81 -0.36 1.23
C PHE A 303 -3.81 -1.36 0.72
N THR A 304 -4.10 -2.63 0.92
CA THR A 304 -3.56 -3.67 0.07
C THR A 304 -4.51 -3.81 -1.11
N LEU A 305 -4.01 -3.65 -2.34
CA LEU A 305 -4.88 -3.74 -3.50
C LEU A 305 -5.52 -5.13 -3.61
N PRO A 306 -6.76 -5.20 -4.12
CA PRO A 306 -7.39 -6.48 -4.45
C PRO A 306 -6.46 -7.39 -5.24
N SER A 307 -6.06 -8.51 -4.64
CA SER A 307 -5.11 -9.46 -5.24
C SER A 307 -5.35 -10.86 -4.72
N GLY A 308 -4.97 -11.86 -5.50
CA GLY A 308 -4.90 -13.23 -5.02
C GLY A 308 -3.90 -14.04 -5.84
N GLY A 309 -4.12 -15.35 -5.89
CA GLY A 309 -3.40 -16.26 -6.77
C GLY A 309 -3.39 -15.79 -8.24
N PRO A 310 -2.47 -16.31 -9.06
CA PRO A 310 -2.24 -15.79 -10.41
C PRO A 310 -3.41 -16.16 -11.33
N ARG A 311 -4.40 -15.27 -11.43
CA ARG A 311 -5.58 -15.37 -12.32
C ARG A 311 -5.55 -14.22 -13.34
N PRO A 312 -4.76 -14.32 -14.43
CA PRO A 312 -4.69 -13.28 -15.46
C PRO A 312 -6.09 -12.92 -15.99
N GLY A 313 -6.35 -11.62 -16.18
CA GLY A 313 -7.64 -11.13 -16.69
C GLY A 313 -8.74 -10.97 -15.63
N ALA A 314 -8.46 -11.24 -14.36
CA ALA A 314 -9.43 -11.01 -13.29
C ALA A 314 -9.84 -9.52 -13.18
N ALA A 315 -11.13 -9.28 -12.93
CA ALA A 315 -11.71 -7.93 -12.92
C ALA A 315 -11.09 -7.02 -11.84
N TRP A 316 -10.64 -7.59 -10.73
CA TRP A 316 -10.04 -6.84 -9.62
C TRP A 316 -8.77 -6.09 -10.00
N PHE A 317 -8.07 -6.46 -11.09
CA PHE A 317 -6.95 -5.66 -11.61
C PHE A 317 -7.38 -4.28 -12.10
N LEU A 318 -8.54 -4.18 -12.75
CA LEU A 318 -9.08 -2.90 -13.22
C LEU A 318 -9.61 -2.08 -12.04
N TRP A 319 -10.22 -2.73 -11.05
CA TRP A 319 -10.76 -2.07 -9.87
C TRP A 319 -9.64 -1.50 -8.99
N SER A 320 -8.53 -2.23 -8.88
CA SER A 320 -7.31 -1.77 -8.19
C SER A 320 -6.75 -0.45 -8.74
N LYS A 321 -6.89 -0.20 -10.05
CA LYS A 321 -6.49 1.09 -10.65
C LYS A 321 -7.36 2.25 -10.14
N ARG A 322 -8.67 2.05 -10.02
CA ARG A 322 -9.57 3.08 -9.46
C ARG A 322 -9.33 3.30 -7.97
N MET A 323 -9.07 2.22 -7.23
CA MET A 323 -8.73 2.32 -5.81
C MET A 323 -7.47 3.13 -5.53
N ARG A 324 -6.43 3.03 -6.37
CA ARG A 324 -5.26 3.90 -6.25
C ARG A 324 -5.61 5.39 -6.34
N ASN A 325 -6.52 5.76 -7.23
CA ASN A 325 -6.95 7.16 -7.37
C ASN A 325 -7.73 7.62 -6.12
N LEU A 326 -8.62 6.79 -5.60
CA LEU A 326 -9.34 7.09 -4.35
C LEU A 326 -8.37 7.22 -3.16
N ALA A 327 -7.41 6.29 -3.03
CA ALA A 327 -6.39 6.35 -1.99
C ALA A 327 -5.58 7.65 -2.06
N THR A 328 -5.22 8.10 -3.27
CA THR A 328 -4.48 9.36 -3.50
C THR A 328 -5.26 10.59 -3.03
N LEU A 329 -6.58 10.60 -3.23
CA LEU A 329 -7.47 11.69 -2.80
C LEU A 329 -7.45 11.86 -1.27
N TYR A 330 -7.47 10.75 -0.54
CA TYR A 330 -7.49 10.70 0.92
C TYR A 330 -6.11 10.59 1.57
N GLY A 331 -5.01 10.59 0.80
CA GLY A 331 -3.65 10.41 1.35
C GLY A 331 -3.41 9.01 1.94
N CYS A 332 -4.20 8.01 1.55
CA CYS A 332 -4.00 6.63 1.96
C CYS A 332 -2.78 6.04 1.23
N GLN A 333 -1.99 5.23 1.93
CA GLN A 333 -0.89 4.51 1.31
C GLN A 333 -1.37 3.22 0.67
N VAL A 334 -0.68 2.79 -0.38
CA VAL A 334 -1.10 1.63 -1.19
C VAL A 334 0.03 0.63 -1.34
N TYR A 335 -0.26 -0.62 -1.00
CA TYR A 335 0.57 -1.78 -1.25
C TYR A 335 -0.03 -2.62 -2.38
N ASP A 336 0.82 -2.98 -3.35
CA ASP A 336 0.46 -3.87 -4.44
C ASP A 336 1.04 -5.27 -4.21
N PRO A 337 0.24 -6.20 -3.68
CA PRO A 337 0.69 -7.57 -3.45
C PRO A 337 0.76 -8.48 -4.67
N GLN A 338 0.22 -8.08 -5.83
CA GLN A 338 0.19 -8.97 -7.00
C GLN A 338 1.60 -9.21 -7.57
N GLU A 339 2.48 -8.22 -7.51
CA GLU A 339 3.87 -8.31 -7.97
C GLU A 339 4.61 -9.51 -7.33
N ASN A 340 4.19 -9.91 -6.14
CA ASN A 340 4.86 -10.94 -5.34
C ASN A 340 4.57 -12.34 -5.84
N VAL A 341 3.40 -12.51 -6.44
CA VAL A 341 2.90 -13.80 -6.91
C VAL A 341 3.58 -14.17 -8.23
N TYR A 342 3.93 -13.18 -9.06
CA TYR A 342 4.51 -13.43 -10.39
C TYR A 342 5.95 -13.94 -10.36
N ALA A 343 6.72 -13.57 -9.34
CA ALA A 343 8.10 -14.02 -9.20
C ALA A 343 8.23 -15.42 -8.55
N ARG A 344 7.13 -16.06 -8.13
CA ARG A 344 7.18 -17.27 -7.31
C ARG A 344 6.45 -18.45 -7.94
N HIS A 345 6.86 -19.65 -7.58
CA HIS A 345 6.14 -20.87 -7.98
C HIS A 345 4.78 -20.94 -7.29
N ARG A 346 3.70 -20.88 -8.07
CA ARG A 346 2.32 -21.04 -7.57
C ARG A 346 2.17 -22.26 -6.66
N GLY A 347 2.71 -23.40 -7.07
CA GLY A 347 2.65 -24.66 -6.30
C GLY A 347 3.20 -24.55 -4.86
N ALA A 348 4.10 -23.60 -4.61
CA ALA A 348 4.74 -23.41 -3.32
C ALA A 348 4.09 -22.33 -2.44
N ILE A 349 3.34 -21.39 -3.01
CA ILE A 349 2.76 -20.24 -2.26
C ILE A 349 1.23 -20.21 -2.22
N SER A 350 0.56 -21.01 -3.05
CA SER A 350 -0.89 -21.06 -3.15
C SER A 350 -1.46 -22.34 -2.57
N SER A 351 -2.61 -22.22 -1.93
CA SER A 351 -3.45 -23.35 -1.50
C SER A 351 -4.48 -23.69 -2.58
N ASP A 352 -5.03 -22.69 -3.27
CA ASP A 352 -5.95 -22.91 -4.39
C ASP A 352 -5.68 -21.98 -5.60
N THR A 353 -6.71 -21.56 -6.33
CA THR A 353 -6.56 -20.63 -7.47
C THR A 353 -6.48 -19.17 -7.05
N LEU A 354 -6.95 -18.84 -5.84
CA LEU A 354 -7.11 -17.50 -5.31
C LEU A 354 -6.36 -17.29 -3.99
N HIS A 355 -6.42 -18.25 -3.06
CA HIS A 355 -5.88 -18.11 -1.72
C HIS A 355 -4.44 -18.62 -1.61
N PHE A 356 -3.73 -18.07 -0.64
CA PHE A 356 -2.36 -18.44 -0.32
C PHE A 356 -2.34 -19.60 0.67
N ASN A 357 -1.22 -20.33 0.70
CA ASN A 357 -0.88 -21.17 1.84
C ASN A 357 -0.07 -20.35 2.86
N SER A 358 0.39 -20.94 3.97
CA SER A 358 1.18 -20.22 4.98
C SER A 358 2.40 -19.49 4.38
N MET A 359 3.07 -20.07 3.38
CA MET A 359 4.23 -19.46 2.73
C MET A 359 3.84 -18.22 1.91
N GLY A 360 2.75 -18.28 1.16
CA GLY A 360 2.27 -17.11 0.42
C GLY A 360 1.80 -15.97 1.35
N TYR A 361 1.08 -16.28 2.42
CA TYR A 361 0.67 -15.26 3.41
C TYR A 361 1.86 -14.63 4.13
N ALA A 362 2.88 -15.43 4.48
CA ALA A 362 4.09 -14.90 5.09
C ALA A 362 4.87 -13.98 4.13
N THR A 363 5.00 -14.37 2.87
CA THR A 363 5.60 -13.55 1.82
C THR A 363 4.90 -12.20 1.69
N HIS A 364 3.57 -12.23 1.66
CA HIS A 364 2.76 -11.03 1.56
C HIS A 364 3.00 -10.09 2.76
N ALA A 365 3.17 -10.65 3.96
CA ALA A 365 3.50 -9.90 5.17
C ALA A 365 4.90 -9.29 5.11
N HIS A 366 5.91 -10.06 4.72
CA HIS A 366 7.30 -9.61 4.66
C HIS A 366 7.47 -8.37 3.78
N GLN A 367 6.81 -8.37 2.64
CA GLN A 367 6.82 -7.25 1.73
C GLN A 367 6.08 -6.03 2.26
N LEU A 368 4.92 -6.22 2.90
CA LEU A 368 4.24 -5.08 3.52
C LEU A 368 5.05 -4.51 4.67
N VAL A 369 5.69 -5.34 5.49
CA VAL A 369 6.62 -4.86 6.52
C VAL A 369 7.82 -4.15 5.89
N SER A 370 8.33 -4.65 4.76
CA SER A 370 9.39 -3.97 4.00
C SER A 370 8.95 -2.58 3.50
N MET A 371 7.67 -2.39 3.18
CA MET A 371 7.09 -1.06 2.91
C MET A 371 7.11 -0.16 4.14
N PHE A 372 6.76 -0.68 5.31
CA PHE A 372 6.80 0.08 6.57
C PHE A 372 8.23 0.47 6.96
N MET A 373 9.20 -0.43 6.78
CA MET A 373 10.60 -0.20 7.12
C MET A 373 11.39 0.55 6.03
N GLY A 374 10.88 0.62 4.80
CA GLY A 374 11.58 1.20 3.65
C GLY A 374 11.18 2.64 3.31
N GLY A 375 10.39 3.30 4.15
CA GLY A 375 9.88 4.66 3.93
C GLY A 375 8.59 4.74 3.09
N GLY A 376 7.98 3.61 2.74
CA GLY A 376 6.77 3.56 1.89
C GLY A 376 5.50 4.14 2.53
N LEU A 377 5.56 4.55 3.79
CA LEU A 377 4.49 5.28 4.46
C LEU A 377 4.53 6.78 4.16
N LEU A 378 5.68 7.29 3.72
CA LEU A 378 5.92 8.70 3.48
C LEU A 378 5.59 9.09 2.04
N THR A 379 5.23 10.35 1.83
CA THR A 379 4.93 10.86 0.48
C THR A 379 6.17 11.20 -0.34
N THR A 380 7.34 11.24 0.29
CA THR A 380 8.64 11.54 -0.36
C THR A 380 9.35 10.30 -0.89
N TYR A 381 8.77 9.11 -0.69
CA TYR A 381 9.39 7.85 -1.04
C TYR A 381 9.72 7.71 -2.54
N ASP A 382 10.95 7.30 -2.85
CA ASP A 382 11.46 7.07 -4.21
C ASP A 382 11.87 5.61 -4.46
N LYS A 383 11.57 5.10 -5.64
CA LYS A 383 11.87 3.70 -6.00
C LYS A 383 13.31 3.54 -6.50
N ILE A 384 13.92 2.39 -6.20
CA ILE A 384 15.26 2.06 -6.70
C ILE A 384 15.17 1.45 -8.11
N SER A 385 15.57 2.23 -9.11
CA SER A 385 15.68 1.80 -10.52
C SER A 385 17.11 1.83 -11.06
N ASN A 386 18.03 2.47 -10.33
CA ASN A 386 19.45 2.59 -10.65
C ASN A 386 20.32 2.04 -9.50
N GLU A 387 21.60 1.81 -9.78
CA GLU A 387 22.56 1.38 -8.75
C GLU A 387 22.55 2.36 -7.56
N THR A 388 22.33 1.83 -6.36
CA THR A 388 22.12 2.61 -5.15
C THR A 388 22.97 2.06 -4.02
N TYR A 389 23.74 2.94 -3.37
CA TYR A 389 24.55 2.64 -2.18
C TYR A 389 23.74 2.96 -0.93
N MET A 390 23.73 2.00 -0.01
CA MET A 390 23.05 2.03 1.28
C MET A 390 24.07 1.92 2.40
N TYR A 391 23.83 2.65 3.48
CA TYR A 391 24.81 2.89 4.52
C TYR A 391 24.18 2.67 5.90
N PRO A 392 24.84 1.95 6.82
CA PRO A 392 24.33 1.80 8.19
C PRO A 392 24.07 3.14 8.86
N GLY A 393 22.95 3.23 9.59
CA GLY A 393 22.55 4.43 10.32
C GLY A 393 21.99 5.57 9.45
N VAL A 394 21.76 5.32 8.16
CA VAL A 394 21.26 6.32 7.22
C VAL A 394 19.92 5.87 6.64
N SER A 395 18.93 6.75 6.70
CA SER A 395 17.67 6.61 5.96
C SER A 395 17.56 7.74 4.95
N MET A 396 17.17 7.40 3.72
CA MET A 396 16.98 8.32 2.60
C MET A 396 15.57 8.14 2.04
N ASP A 397 15.20 8.96 1.04
CA ASP A 397 13.89 8.84 0.40
C ASP A 397 13.70 7.50 -0.33
N ASN A 398 14.78 6.83 -0.74
CA ASN A 398 14.72 5.59 -1.54
C ASN A 398 14.98 4.29 -0.78
N TYR A 399 15.51 4.36 0.43
CA TYR A 399 15.68 3.22 1.34
C TYR A 399 15.74 3.70 2.77
N ALA A 400 15.44 2.82 3.71
CA ALA A 400 15.63 3.12 5.12
C ALA A 400 16.33 1.99 5.89
N TYR A 401 16.93 2.38 7.02
CA TYR A 401 17.75 1.53 7.87
C TYR A 401 17.08 1.33 9.23
N CYS A 402 17.01 0.08 9.70
CA CYS A 402 16.62 -0.22 11.09
C CYS A 402 17.74 -0.96 11.83
N ASP A 403 17.87 -0.65 13.13
CA ASP A 403 18.63 -1.43 14.11
C ASP A 403 17.62 -2.10 15.06
N ALA A 404 17.39 -3.39 14.86
CA ALA A 404 16.32 -4.11 15.54
C ALA A 404 16.60 -4.35 17.03
N LYS A 405 17.87 -4.42 17.42
CA LYS A 405 18.29 -4.71 18.81
C LYS A 405 18.70 -3.45 19.56
N GLY A 406 18.94 -2.34 18.87
CA GLY A 406 19.37 -1.07 19.47
C GLY A 406 20.80 -1.10 19.98
N ASN A 407 21.62 -2.03 19.46
CA ASN A 407 22.99 -2.27 19.92
C ASN A 407 24.03 -2.17 18.79
N ILE A 408 23.66 -1.63 17.63
CA ILE A 408 24.60 -1.43 16.52
C ILE A 408 25.30 -0.08 16.68
N ASN A 409 26.62 -0.12 16.79
CA ASN A 409 27.43 1.09 16.87
C ASN A 409 27.71 1.62 15.46
N VAL A 410 27.26 2.84 15.16
CA VAL A 410 27.52 3.50 13.87
C VAL A 410 28.61 4.54 14.06
N SER A 411 29.73 4.39 13.35
CA SER A 411 30.91 5.24 13.49
C SER A 411 31.53 5.59 12.14
N PRO A 412 32.16 6.77 12.00
CA PRO A 412 32.96 7.09 10.82
C PRO A 412 34.36 6.46 10.83
N ALA A 413 34.76 5.82 11.93
CA ALA A 413 36.03 5.08 12.03
C ALA A 413 36.01 3.79 11.21
N ASP A 414 37.19 3.33 10.79
CA ASP A 414 37.40 2.03 10.11
C ASP A 414 36.49 1.82 8.89
N SER A 415 36.22 2.92 8.17
CA SER A 415 35.36 2.91 6.99
C SER A 415 36.14 2.80 5.69
N TRP A 416 35.78 1.80 4.89
CA TRP A 416 36.31 1.58 3.54
C TRP A 416 35.49 2.26 2.44
N THR A 417 34.58 3.17 2.80
CA THR A 417 33.71 3.89 1.87
C THR A 417 33.94 5.39 1.96
N ARG A 418 33.70 6.12 0.87
CA ARG A 418 33.82 7.59 0.87
C ARG A 418 32.79 8.26 1.78
N ALA A 419 31.68 7.58 2.05
CA ALA A 419 30.65 8.05 2.98
C ALA A 419 31.11 8.04 4.44
N LYS A 420 32.24 7.39 4.76
CA LYS A 420 32.77 7.27 6.12
C LYS A 420 31.69 6.80 7.10
N THR A 421 31.08 5.67 6.82
CA THR A 421 30.22 4.98 7.79
C THR A 421 30.65 3.53 7.97
N THR A 422 30.45 3.04 9.18
CA THR A 422 30.68 1.67 9.60
C THR A 422 29.64 1.34 10.67
N GLY A 423 28.81 0.34 10.41
CA GLY A 423 27.94 -0.29 11.41
C GLY A 423 28.65 -1.48 12.02
N VAL A 424 28.82 -1.49 13.34
CA VAL A 424 29.46 -2.57 14.10
C VAL A 424 28.40 -3.38 14.81
N LEU A 425 28.27 -4.64 14.42
CA LEU A 425 27.47 -5.63 15.14
C LEU A 425 28.37 -6.24 16.25
N PRO A 426 28.03 -6.07 17.53
CA PRO A 426 28.90 -6.45 18.63
C PRO A 426 29.08 -7.96 18.80
N ALA A 427 30.26 -8.37 19.28
CA ALA A 427 30.53 -9.71 19.78
C ALA A 427 29.71 -10.05 21.05
N ASN A 428 29.46 -11.35 21.25
CA ASN A 428 28.81 -11.95 22.43
C ASN A 428 27.38 -11.47 22.70
N GLN A 429 26.71 -10.88 21.70
CA GLN A 429 25.34 -10.39 21.78
C GLN A 429 24.65 -10.56 20.43
N ALA A 430 23.33 -10.81 20.44
CA ALA A 430 22.55 -10.81 19.21
C ALA A 430 22.42 -9.37 18.66
N ALA A 431 22.71 -9.17 17.38
CA ALA A 431 22.60 -7.90 16.69
C ALA A 431 22.08 -8.12 15.27
N LEU A 432 21.25 -7.19 14.78
CA LEU A 432 20.61 -7.27 13.48
C LEU A 432 20.28 -5.85 12.97
N CYS A 433 20.74 -5.54 11.77
CA CYS A 433 20.29 -4.37 11.01
C CYS A 433 19.60 -4.78 9.70
N THR A 434 18.78 -3.88 9.20
CA THR A 434 18.05 -4.08 7.95
C THR A 434 18.12 -2.86 7.05
N PHE A 435 18.04 -3.12 5.75
CA PHE A 435 17.94 -2.13 4.68
C PHE A 435 16.70 -2.48 3.85
N SER A 436 15.68 -1.64 3.90
CA SER A 436 14.40 -1.88 3.23
C SER A 436 14.15 -0.86 2.13
N PHE A 437 13.60 -1.31 1.00
CA PHE A 437 13.40 -0.48 -0.20
C PHE A 437 12.40 -1.12 -1.17
N PHE A 438 11.87 -0.33 -2.11
CA PHE A 438 11.16 -0.81 -3.29
C PHE A 438 12.12 -0.92 -4.48
N LEU A 439 12.20 -2.12 -5.05
CA LEU A 439 12.93 -2.40 -6.28
C LEU A 439 12.00 -2.18 -7.48
N ASP A 440 12.32 -1.21 -8.33
CA ASP A 440 11.64 -1.01 -9.62
C ASP A 440 12.40 -1.66 -10.78
N ALA A 441 12.67 -2.96 -10.62
CA ALA A 441 13.22 -3.82 -11.66
C ALA A 441 12.77 -5.26 -11.42
N ALA A 442 12.88 -6.10 -12.46
CA ALA A 442 12.55 -7.51 -12.36
C ALA A 442 13.51 -8.26 -11.42
N ALA A 443 14.74 -7.78 -11.25
CA ALA A 443 15.72 -8.33 -10.32
C ALA A 443 16.78 -7.27 -9.93
N ALA A 444 17.59 -7.59 -8.93
CA ALA A 444 18.77 -6.82 -8.54
C ALA A 444 19.90 -7.74 -8.07
N ASN A 445 21.12 -7.41 -8.45
CA ASN A 445 22.32 -7.99 -7.86
C ASN A 445 22.70 -7.16 -6.63
N ILE A 446 23.05 -7.86 -5.55
CA ILE A 446 23.40 -7.25 -4.28
C ILE A 446 24.88 -7.46 -4.02
N THR A 447 25.59 -6.37 -3.82
CA THR A 447 26.99 -6.38 -3.40
C THR A 447 27.14 -5.57 -2.13
N GLY A 448 28.26 -5.71 -1.43
CA GLY A 448 28.49 -4.93 -0.23
C GLY A 448 29.90 -5.07 0.31
N LYS A 449 30.24 -4.18 1.21
CA LYS A 449 31.47 -4.22 2.00
C LYS A 449 31.10 -4.63 3.40
N VAL A 450 31.26 -5.91 3.68
CA VAL A 450 30.87 -6.52 4.95
C VAL A 450 32.03 -7.43 5.40
N GLN A 451 32.28 -7.49 6.71
CA GLN A 451 33.40 -8.24 7.28
C GLN A 451 33.01 -8.87 8.63
N GLY A 452 33.53 -10.06 8.91
CA GLY A 452 33.33 -10.76 10.19
C GLY A 452 32.29 -11.89 10.12
N ASP A 453 31.92 -12.42 11.29
CA ASP A 453 30.94 -13.50 11.43
C ASP A 453 29.49 -13.01 11.36
N CYS A 454 29.18 -12.37 10.23
CA CYS A 454 27.87 -11.86 9.88
C CYS A 454 27.20 -12.70 8.80
N TYR A 455 25.88 -12.66 8.83
CA TYR A 455 24.95 -13.33 7.96
C TYR A 455 24.18 -12.29 7.18
N VAL A 456 24.04 -12.50 5.87
CA VAL A 456 23.22 -11.66 5.01
C VAL A 456 21.99 -12.46 4.60
N LEU A 457 20.82 -11.97 4.99
CA LEU A 457 19.53 -12.56 4.71
C LEU A 457 18.77 -11.59 3.82
N MET A 458 18.50 -11.98 2.59
CA MET A 458 17.64 -11.21 1.68
C MET A 458 16.21 -11.77 1.66
N ARG A 459 15.99 -12.83 2.45
CA ARG A 459 14.80 -13.65 2.55
C ARG A 459 14.76 -14.28 3.94
N ASP A 460 13.56 -14.49 4.47
CA ASP A 460 13.39 -15.21 5.72
C ASP A 460 13.08 -16.67 5.44
N THR A 461 14.13 -17.49 5.49
CA THR A 461 14.09 -18.94 5.16
C THR A 461 13.79 -19.84 6.35
N ASN A 462 13.76 -19.32 7.59
CA ASN A 462 13.84 -20.16 8.78
C ASN A 462 12.49 -20.43 9.46
N TRP A 463 11.48 -19.57 9.28
CA TRP A 463 10.22 -19.71 10.01
C TRP A 463 9.40 -20.96 9.63
N PHE A 464 9.65 -21.56 8.45
CA PHE A 464 8.96 -22.78 7.96
C PHE A 464 9.82 -24.06 8.02
N THR A 465 11.13 -23.95 8.27
CA THR A 465 12.02 -25.12 8.40
C THR A 465 12.19 -25.51 9.86
N GLY A 466 11.26 -26.30 10.40
CA GLY A 466 11.46 -26.99 11.70
C GLY A 466 11.57 -26.07 12.92
N THR A 467 11.00 -24.87 12.86
CA THR A 467 10.83 -24.01 14.06
C THR A 467 9.93 -24.73 15.07
N PRO A 468 10.27 -24.77 16.38
CA PRO A 468 9.43 -25.40 17.40
C PRO A 468 7.98 -24.91 17.34
N GLY A 469 7.03 -25.82 17.13
CA GLY A 469 5.59 -25.51 17.07
C GLY A 469 5.00 -25.24 15.68
N LYS A 470 5.75 -25.42 14.58
CA LYS A 470 5.24 -25.29 13.20
C LYS A 470 5.54 -26.55 12.36
N PRO A 471 4.61 -27.04 11.51
CA PRO A 471 4.88 -28.18 10.62
C PRO A 471 5.96 -27.84 9.60
N ALA A 472 6.98 -28.69 9.47
CA ALA A 472 7.96 -28.55 8.40
C ALA A 472 7.33 -28.99 7.07
N VAL A 473 7.06 -28.05 6.16
CA VAL A 473 6.53 -28.35 4.81
C VAL A 473 7.69 -28.32 3.81
N PRO A 474 8.20 -29.48 3.34
CA PRO A 474 9.52 -29.53 2.69
C PRO A 474 9.64 -28.77 1.37
N TYR A 475 8.53 -28.52 0.67
CA TYR A 475 8.53 -27.81 -0.61
C TYR A 475 8.36 -26.29 -0.48
N TYR A 476 8.08 -25.74 0.70
CA TYR A 476 7.92 -24.28 0.88
C TYR A 476 9.18 -23.49 0.58
N LEU A 477 10.35 -24.10 0.77
CA LEU A 477 11.63 -23.50 0.38
C LEU A 477 11.71 -23.19 -1.12
N ARG A 478 10.96 -23.94 -1.95
CA ARG A 478 10.84 -23.71 -3.40
C ARG A 478 9.90 -22.54 -3.75
N GLY A 479 9.13 -22.05 -2.78
CA GLY A 479 8.33 -20.84 -2.92
C GLY A 479 9.11 -19.58 -2.61
N ASP A 480 10.28 -19.73 -2.00
CA ASP A 480 11.22 -18.65 -1.71
C ASP A 480 12.22 -18.40 -2.85
N THR A 481 12.38 -19.37 -3.75
CA THR A 481 13.15 -19.20 -4.97
C THR A 481 12.35 -18.33 -5.94
N GLN A 482 12.65 -17.02 -5.92
CA GLN A 482 11.98 -15.96 -6.67
C GLN A 482 12.18 -16.04 -8.22
N ALA A 483 12.56 -17.20 -8.76
CA ALA A 483 12.59 -17.43 -10.20
C ALA A 483 11.87 -18.74 -10.53
N PRO A 484 10.76 -18.72 -11.29
CA PRO A 484 10.05 -19.93 -11.69
C PRO A 484 10.84 -20.86 -12.64
N PHE A 485 12.09 -20.51 -12.98
CA PHE A 485 12.93 -21.24 -13.94
C PHE A 485 14.40 -21.42 -13.53
N TYR A 486 14.87 -20.88 -12.39
CA TYR A 486 16.30 -20.91 -12.04
C TYR A 486 16.56 -20.72 -10.54
N SER A 487 16.26 -21.72 -9.71
CA SER A 487 16.90 -21.86 -8.39
C SER A 487 18.10 -22.79 -8.51
N THR A 488 19.07 -22.83 -7.58
CA THR A 488 20.06 -23.94 -7.48
C THR A 488 19.84 -24.82 -6.25
N ALA A 489 20.33 -26.07 -6.23
CA ALA A 489 20.22 -26.94 -5.05
C ALA A 489 20.88 -26.35 -3.79
N THR A 490 21.83 -25.42 -3.94
CA THR A 490 22.40 -24.61 -2.85
C THR A 490 21.44 -23.58 -2.25
N GLU A 491 20.30 -23.31 -2.90
CA GLU A 491 19.19 -22.50 -2.36
C GLU A 491 18.17 -23.36 -1.57
N ILE A 492 18.20 -24.69 -1.74
CA ILE A 492 17.18 -25.61 -1.20
C ILE A 492 17.74 -26.59 -0.14
N GLY A 493 19.03 -26.91 -0.20
CA GLY A 493 19.58 -28.03 0.59
C GLY A 493 20.11 -27.70 1.97
N THR A 494 20.24 -26.42 2.32
CA THR A 494 20.88 -26.03 3.58
C THR A 494 19.93 -25.14 4.37
N GLY A 495 19.06 -25.75 5.17
CA GLY A 495 18.64 -25.09 6.40
C GLY A 495 19.90 -24.59 7.06
N PHE A 496 20.04 -23.27 7.18
CA PHE A 496 21.21 -22.66 7.79
C PHE A 496 22.57 -23.23 7.30
N VAL A 497 23.08 -22.79 6.14
CA VAL A 497 24.55 -22.69 6.01
C VAL A 497 24.92 -21.24 5.72
N PRO A 498 24.75 -20.35 6.71
CA PRO A 498 25.37 -19.06 6.67
C PRO A 498 26.79 -19.29 7.22
N GLY A 499 27.75 -19.44 6.32
CA GLY A 499 29.13 -19.25 6.71
C GLY A 499 29.34 -17.76 7.02
N PRO A 500 30.20 -17.39 7.98
CA PRO A 500 30.68 -16.01 8.07
C PRO A 500 31.08 -15.53 6.68
N ILE A 501 30.86 -14.26 6.38
CA ILE A 501 31.62 -13.59 5.33
C ILE A 501 33.11 -13.66 5.73
N GLY A 502 33.80 -14.73 5.32
CA GLY A 502 35.17 -15.01 5.77
C GLY A 502 35.54 -16.45 6.13
N ALA A 503 34.69 -17.46 5.98
CA ALA A 503 35.08 -18.85 6.33
C ALA A 503 36.28 -19.41 5.53
N ASN A 504 36.64 -18.80 4.40
CA ASN A 504 37.67 -19.28 3.47
C ASN A 504 38.78 -18.25 3.17
N GLY A 505 39.26 -17.54 4.19
CA GLY A 505 40.70 -17.19 4.33
C GLY A 505 41.44 -16.47 3.19
N SER A 506 40.80 -15.73 2.28
CA SER A 506 41.51 -14.94 1.26
C SER A 506 40.69 -13.74 0.77
N TYR A 507 40.71 -12.64 1.52
CA TYR A 507 40.23 -11.34 1.04
C TYR A 507 41.22 -10.23 1.36
N THR A 508 41.24 -9.22 0.48
CA THR A 508 41.79 -7.90 0.77
C THR A 508 40.77 -7.14 1.62
N ASP A 509 41.18 -6.64 2.79
CA ASP A 509 40.31 -5.82 3.64
C ASP A 509 39.66 -4.68 2.84
N GLY A 510 38.36 -4.45 3.07
CA GLY A 510 37.62 -3.36 2.42
C GLY A 510 37.22 -3.57 0.96
N ALA A 511 37.40 -4.77 0.41
CA ALA A 511 36.92 -5.13 -0.93
C ALA A 511 35.38 -5.28 -0.98
N THR A 512 34.78 -4.91 -2.11
CA THR A 512 33.35 -5.17 -2.36
C THR A 512 33.14 -6.65 -2.68
N GLN A 513 32.18 -7.26 -2.02
CA GLN A 513 31.82 -8.67 -2.14
C GLN A 513 30.43 -8.83 -2.75
N TYR A 514 30.22 -9.96 -3.41
CA TYR A 514 28.90 -10.38 -3.81
C TYR A 514 28.14 -10.94 -2.63
N LEU A 515 26.93 -10.44 -2.37
CA LEU A 515 26.11 -10.88 -1.26
C LEU A 515 24.94 -11.75 -1.72
N GLY A 516 24.50 -11.61 -2.97
CA GLY A 516 23.38 -12.39 -3.51
C GLY A 516 22.57 -11.60 -4.53
N ARG A 517 21.34 -12.06 -4.79
CA ARG A 517 20.38 -11.38 -5.68
C ARG A 517 18.99 -11.33 -5.06
N ILE A 518 18.21 -10.38 -5.55
CA ILE A 518 16.78 -10.24 -5.30
C ILE A 518 16.05 -10.36 -6.65
N ILE A 519 14.94 -11.08 -6.70
CA ILE A 519 14.09 -11.18 -7.89
C ILE A 519 12.66 -10.82 -7.51
N GLY A 520 11.97 -10.17 -8.46
CA GLY A 520 10.65 -9.61 -8.29
C GLY A 520 10.74 -8.11 -8.06
N ARG A 521 9.94 -7.36 -8.81
CA ARG A 521 9.63 -5.97 -8.48
C ARG A 521 8.86 -5.95 -7.15
N GLY A 522 9.05 -4.91 -6.36
CA GLY A 522 8.29 -4.75 -5.12
C GLY A 522 9.16 -4.40 -3.92
N TRP A 523 8.59 -4.55 -2.73
CA TRP A 523 9.25 -4.22 -1.47
C TRP A 523 10.14 -5.37 -1.00
N HIS A 524 11.38 -5.04 -0.64
CA HIS A 524 12.37 -6.00 -0.18
C HIS A 524 13.10 -5.48 1.05
N THR A 525 13.65 -6.41 1.84
CA THR A 525 14.51 -6.12 2.98
C THR A 525 15.77 -6.97 2.88
N ILE A 526 16.92 -6.32 3.01
CA ILE A 526 18.22 -6.96 3.19
C ILE A 526 18.57 -6.85 4.67
N THR A 527 18.71 -7.99 5.33
CA THR A 527 19.02 -8.11 6.74
C THR A 527 20.45 -8.56 6.91
N ILE A 528 21.20 -7.91 7.80
CA ILE A 528 22.54 -8.31 8.20
C ILE A 528 22.53 -8.56 9.69
N ALA A 529 22.93 -9.76 10.09
CA ALA A 529 22.80 -10.23 11.46
C ALA A 529 24.04 -11.01 11.88
N ASN A 530 24.38 -11.00 13.16
CA ASN A 530 25.29 -12.00 13.72
C ASN A 530 24.48 -13.20 14.26
N LYS A 531 25.11 -14.13 14.99
CA LYS A 531 24.37 -15.24 15.61
C LYS A 531 23.36 -14.71 16.61
N GLN A 532 22.09 -15.00 16.34
CA GLN A 532 20.98 -14.52 17.17
C GLN A 532 20.88 -15.24 18.53
N ASP A 533 21.69 -16.28 18.77
CA ASP A 533 21.87 -16.90 20.08
C ASP A 533 22.91 -16.17 20.96
N GLY A 534 23.56 -15.12 20.43
CA GLY A 534 24.57 -14.32 21.12
C GLY A 534 25.95 -14.96 21.19
N THR A 535 26.22 -16.03 20.44
CA THR A 535 27.49 -16.79 20.52
C THR A 535 28.57 -16.33 19.54
N THR A 536 28.35 -15.24 18.80
CA THR A 536 29.37 -14.66 17.90
C THR A 536 30.57 -14.15 18.70
N THR A 537 31.78 -14.59 18.38
CA THR A 537 33.00 -14.33 19.19
C THR A 537 33.78 -13.08 18.78
N SER A 538 33.40 -12.38 17.70
CA SER A 538 34.08 -11.20 17.20
C SER A 538 33.11 -10.22 16.55
N ASP A 539 33.44 -8.93 16.58
CA ASP A 539 32.61 -7.90 15.95
C ASP A 539 32.50 -8.13 14.45
N CYS A 540 31.35 -7.76 13.90
CA CYS A 540 31.13 -7.73 12.46
C CYS A 540 30.94 -6.29 11.99
N TYR A 541 31.44 -5.99 10.80
CA TYR A 541 31.47 -4.65 10.25
C TYR A 541 30.68 -4.59 8.94
N VAL A 542 29.78 -3.63 8.84
CA VAL A 542 29.04 -3.30 7.62
C VAL A 542 29.47 -1.89 7.21
N ASN A 543 30.05 -1.70 6.02
CA ASN A 543 30.38 -0.36 5.54
C ASN A 543 29.41 0.14 4.47
N ALA A 544 28.93 -0.75 3.58
CA ALA A 544 27.95 -0.41 2.56
C ALA A 544 27.27 -1.65 1.98
N ILE A 545 26.03 -1.46 1.55
CA ILE A 545 25.28 -2.40 0.70
C ILE A 545 24.94 -1.68 -0.60
N VAL A 546 25.03 -2.38 -1.71
CA VAL A 546 24.79 -1.83 -3.04
C VAL A 546 23.75 -2.70 -3.73
N VAL A 547 22.64 -2.07 -4.08
CA VAL A 547 21.58 -2.67 -4.90
C VAL A 547 21.82 -2.24 -6.34
N ASN A 548 22.06 -3.19 -7.23
CA ASN A 548 22.22 -2.95 -8.65
C ASN A 548 21.04 -3.57 -9.41
N PRO A 549 20.03 -2.78 -9.83
CA PRO A 549 18.88 -3.26 -10.59
C PRO A 549 19.27 -3.84 -11.96
N VAL A 550 18.73 -5.00 -12.28
CA VAL A 550 19.05 -5.78 -13.48
C VAL A 550 17.79 -6.44 -14.07
N PRO A 551 17.71 -6.66 -15.40
CA PRO A 551 16.73 -7.61 -15.93
C PRO A 551 16.96 -9.03 -15.36
N VAL A 552 15.95 -9.91 -15.43
CA VAL A 552 15.88 -11.09 -14.54
C VAL A 552 16.95 -12.18 -14.82
N GLY A 553 17.16 -12.61 -16.05
CA GLY A 553 18.27 -13.48 -16.49
C GLY A 553 19.51 -12.71 -16.89
N PHE A 554 19.69 -11.65 -16.13
CA PHE A 554 20.89 -10.89 -15.97
C PHE A 554 21.26 -10.82 -14.46
N ALA A 555 20.45 -11.44 -13.60
CA ALA A 555 20.64 -11.56 -12.17
C ALA A 555 21.40 -12.85 -11.83
N ALA A 556 22.62 -12.69 -11.31
CA ALA A 556 23.49 -13.82 -10.99
C ALA A 556 23.02 -14.49 -9.70
N HIS A 557 22.91 -15.82 -9.66
CA HIS A 557 22.57 -16.50 -8.40
C HIS A 557 23.75 -16.46 -7.42
N ASN A 558 24.95 -16.84 -7.90
CA ASN A 558 26.22 -16.72 -7.19
C ASN A 558 27.27 -16.18 -8.16
N LEU A 559 28.10 -15.22 -7.74
CA LEU A 559 29.35 -14.98 -8.46
C LEU A 559 30.30 -16.15 -8.22
N TRP A 560 30.95 -16.65 -9.28
CA TRP A 560 31.91 -17.77 -9.29
C TRP A 560 31.35 -19.20 -9.33
N LEU A 561 30.03 -19.36 -9.45
CA LEU A 561 29.37 -20.56 -9.97
C LEU A 561 28.17 -20.11 -10.82
N LEU A 562 28.35 -20.19 -12.15
CA LEU A 562 27.39 -19.82 -13.22
C LEU A 562 27.23 -18.29 -13.42
N ASP A 563 28.01 -17.71 -14.35
CA ASP A 563 28.15 -16.25 -14.60
C ASP A 563 27.12 -15.63 -15.57
N GLU A 564 26.83 -14.31 -15.40
CA GLU A 564 26.11 -13.41 -16.36
C GLU A 564 26.55 -11.91 -16.39
N LYS A 565 26.34 -11.28 -17.58
CA LYS A 565 26.30 -9.85 -18.08
C LYS A 565 27.52 -9.24 -18.83
N LYS A 566 27.50 -8.55 -20.02
CA LYS A 566 26.59 -8.27 -21.19
C LYS A 566 27.41 -7.75 -22.43
N ILE A 567 26.83 -7.82 -23.66
CA ILE A 567 27.30 -7.41 -25.01
C ILE A 567 28.76 -7.74 -25.34
N ARG A 568 28.93 -8.72 -26.24
CA ARG A 568 30.01 -9.71 -26.21
C ARG A 568 30.05 -10.41 -24.85
N VAL A 569 29.25 -11.44 -24.71
CA VAL A 569 29.11 -12.22 -23.49
C VAL A 569 30.25 -13.21 -23.42
N THR A 570 30.99 -13.21 -22.31
CA THR A 570 31.96 -14.26 -21.99
C THR A 570 31.41 -15.09 -20.83
N HIS A 571 31.18 -16.38 -21.05
CA HIS A 571 30.83 -17.31 -19.98
C HIS A 571 32.10 -18.03 -19.53
N SER A 572 32.49 -17.86 -18.27
CA SER A 572 33.68 -18.50 -17.70
C SER A 572 33.31 -19.61 -16.71
N LYS A 573 34.19 -20.60 -16.55
CA LYS A 573 34.08 -21.64 -15.54
C LYS A 573 35.45 -22.08 -15.08
N LYS A 574 35.65 -22.04 -13.76
CA LYS A 574 36.83 -22.59 -13.07
C LYS A 574 36.57 -24.05 -12.72
N ILE A 575 37.51 -24.94 -13.04
CA ILE A 575 37.37 -26.38 -12.88
C ILE A 575 38.67 -26.94 -12.24
N PRO A 576 38.61 -27.49 -11.02
CA PRO A 576 37.46 -27.55 -10.11
C PRO A 576 37.03 -26.17 -9.57
N SER A 577 35.77 -26.02 -9.18
CA SER A 577 35.29 -24.77 -8.56
C SER A 577 35.80 -24.67 -7.11
N PRO A 578 36.36 -23.52 -6.69
CA PRO A 578 36.76 -23.30 -5.30
C PRO A 578 35.59 -22.92 -4.38
N SER A 579 34.36 -22.81 -4.92
CA SER A 579 33.20 -22.38 -4.13
C SER A 579 32.76 -23.46 -3.14
N GLY A 580 32.58 -23.07 -1.87
CA GLY A 580 32.01 -23.91 -0.81
C GLY A 580 32.97 -24.95 -0.19
N ILE A 581 34.26 -24.88 -0.46
CA ILE A 581 35.27 -25.83 0.05
C ILE A 581 36.36 -25.13 0.86
N THR A 582 36.86 -25.78 1.91
CA THR A 582 37.78 -25.20 2.91
C THR A 582 39.26 -25.46 2.63
N SER A 583 39.56 -26.25 1.60
CA SER A 583 40.91 -26.59 1.15
C SER A 583 41.06 -26.35 -0.34
N ILE A 584 42.30 -26.25 -0.81
CA ILE A 584 42.59 -26.17 -2.26
C ILE A 584 41.96 -27.40 -2.91
N PRO A 585 41.02 -27.23 -3.88
CA PRO A 585 40.37 -28.36 -4.51
C PRO A 585 41.39 -29.23 -5.24
N THR A 586 41.19 -30.55 -5.25
CA THR A 586 42.07 -31.45 -5.99
C THR A 586 41.98 -31.16 -7.49
N ALA A 587 43.13 -30.96 -8.14
CA ALA A 587 43.24 -30.81 -9.59
C ALA A 587 42.53 -31.94 -10.33
N VAL A 588 41.94 -31.64 -11.50
CA VAL A 588 41.10 -32.60 -12.24
C VAL A 588 41.50 -32.74 -13.70
N ALA A 589 41.25 -33.93 -14.25
CA ALA A 589 41.31 -34.18 -15.69
C ALA A 589 40.13 -33.51 -16.41
N LEU A 590 40.40 -32.75 -17.48
CA LEU A 590 39.37 -32.07 -18.26
C LEU A 590 38.99 -32.87 -19.51
N ASN A 591 37.97 -33.73 -19.38
CA ASN A 591 37.43 -34.51 -20.51
C ASN A 591 36.16 -33.90 -21.10
N SER A 592 35.39 -33.18 -20.30
CA SER A 592 34.20 -32.47 -20.75
C SER A 592 33.86 -31.32 -19.81
N PHE A 593 33.11 -30.36 -20.33
CA PHE A 593 32.51 -29.29 -19.56
C PHE A 593 31.33 -28.71 -20.33
N TYR A 594 30.48 -27.93 -19.67
CA TYR A 594 29.41 -27.21 -20.34
C TYR A 594 29.49 -25.73 -20.02
N LEU A 595 29.11 -24.92 -21.01
CA LEU A 595 28.94 -23.47 -20.89
C LEU A 595 27.59 -23.11 -21.53
N ARG A 596 27.04 -21.95 -21.18
CA ARG A 596 25.81 -21.46 -21.82
C ARG A 596 26.06 -21.21 -23.30
N CYS A 597 25.06 -21.49 -24.14
CA CYS A 597 25.16 -21.28 -25.58
C CYS A 597 24.95 -19.80 -25.90
N PRO A 598 25.94 -19.08 -26.47
CA PRO A 598 25.74 -17.71 -26.93
C PRO A 598 24.66 -17.66 -28.02
N GLN A 599 23.74 -16.68 -27.95
CA GLN A 599 22.65 -16.56 -28.92
C GLN A 599 23.16 -16.41 -30.36
N ALA A 600 24.33 -15.79 -30.57
CA ALA A 600 24.95 -15.68 -31.89
C ALA A 600 25.15 -17.03 -32.59
N LEU A 601 25.21 -18.15 -31.86
CA LEU A 601 25.33 -19.49 -32.44
C LEU A 601 23.99 -20.11 -32.87
N LEU A 602 22.88 -19.45 -32.57
CA LEU A 602 21.54 -19.89 -32.91
C LEU A 602 21.09 -19.27 -34.25
N PRO A 603 20.68 -20.09 -35.23
CA PRO A 603 20.22 -19.64 -36.52
C PRO A 603 18.79 -19.10 -36.42
N THR A 604 18.41 -18.28 -37.39
CA THR A 604 17.05 -17.78 -37.53
C THR A 604 16.38 -18.42 -38.74
N GLY A 605 15.22 -19.07 -38.54
CA GLY A 605 14.42 -19.62 -39.64
C GLY A 605 13.59 -18.56 -40.36
N SER A 606 12.87 -18.95 -41.42
CA SER A 606 11.99 -18.06 -42.21
C SER A 606 10.62 -17.79 -41.57
N GLY A 607 10.53 -17.76 -40.24
CA GLY A 607 9.27 -17.60 -39.49
C GLY A 607 9.45 -16.77 -38.23
N VAL A 608 8.33 -16.24 -37.71
CA VAL A 608 8.31 -15.43 -36.49
C VAL A 608 8.62 -16.33 -35.29
N THR A 609 9.73 -16.07 -34.60
CA THR A 609 10.04 -16.48 -33.21
C THR A 609 10.50 -17.92 -32.89
N GLN A 610 11.17 -18.67 -33.78
CA GLN A 610 11.88 -19.91 -33.34
C GLN A 610 13.28 -20.08 -33.93
N SER A 611 14.22 -20.57 -33.10
CA SER A 611 15.53 -21.04 -33.57
C SER A 611 15.34 -22.31 -34.39
N ASP A 612 15.66 -22.26 -35.68
CA ASP A 612 15.47 -23.37 -36.59
C ASP A 612 16.74 -24.19 -36.75
N PHE A 613 16.79 -25.36 -36.11
CA PHE A 613 17.97 -26.22 -36.13
C PHE A 613 18.24 -26.87 -37.50
N SER A 614 17.30 -26.81 -38.45
CA SER A 614 17.55 -27.22 -39.84
C SER A 614 18.42 -26.22 -40.60
N VAL A 615 18.46 -24.96 -40.15
CA VAL A 615 19.27 -23.88 -40.73
C VAL A 615 20.64 -23.84 -40.06
N TYR A 616 21.70 -23.73 -40.86
CA TYR A 616 23.08 -23.74 -40.36
C TYR A 616 23.96 -22.60 -40.87
N PHE A 617 23.54 -21.92 -41.95
CA PHE A 617 24.36 -20.94 -42.68
C PHE A 617 24.27 -19.50 -42.14
N ASN A 618 23.29 -19.20 -41.29
CA ASN A 618 23.09 -17.87 -40.70
C ASN A 618 23.29 -17.83 -39.17
N GLY A 619 23.81 -18.92 -38.60
CA GLY A 619 24.39 -18.88 -37.25
C GLY A 619 25.75 -18.19 -37.31
N GLY A 620 26.00 -17.29 -36.38
CA GLY A 620 27.30 -16.63 -36.20
C GLY A 620 28.33 -17.57 -35.56
N PHE A 621 29.25 -16.97 -34.80
CA PHE A 621 30.38 -17.67 -34.18
C PHE A 621 30.54 -17.29 -32.71
N ALA A 622 31.28 -18.12 -31.99
CA ALA A 622 31.78 -17.82 -30.65
C ALA A 622 33.24 -18.26 -30.54
N LYS A 623 34.00 -17.69 -29.60
CA LYS A 623 35.38 -18.06 -29.31
C LYS A 623 35.44 -18.83 -28.00
N ILE A 624 35.97 -20.04 -28.01
CA ILE A 624 36.28 -20.80 -26.79
C ILE A 624 37.75 -20.57 -26.41
N ARG A 625 38.05 -20.47 -25.12
CA ARG A 625 39.38 -20.50 -24.52
C ARG A 625 39.40 -21.54 -23.41
N ILE A 626 40.48 -22.30 -23.32
CA ILE A 626 40.71 -23.31 -22.31
C ILE A 626 42.14 -23.10 -21.84
N VAL A 627 42.31 -22.72 -20.58
CA VAL A 627 43.61 -22.35 -20.00
C VAL A 627 43.86 -23.21 -18.76
N SER A 628 45.04 -23.82 -18.66
CA SER A 628 45.50 -24.51 -17.45
C SER A 628 46.27 -23.55 -16.54
N ALA A 629 46.35 -23.89 -15.24
CA ALA A 629 47.20 -23.18 -14.29
C ALA A 629 48.69 -23.20 -14.68
N ASP A 630 49.12 -24.19 -15.45
CA ASP A 630 50.50 -24.34 -15.94
C ASP A 630 50.82 -23.40 -17.13
N GLY A 631 49.87 -22.56 -17.55
CA GLY A 631 50.04 -21.60 -18.65
C GLY A 631 49.80 -22.19 -20.04
N HIS A 632 49.29 -23.43 -20.13
CA HIS A 632 48.84 -23.99 -21.38
C HIS A 632 47.47 -23.45 -21.76
N ALA A 633 47.29 -23.08 -23.01
CA ALA A 633 46.11 -22.43 -23.54
C ALA A 633 45.75 -23.00 -24.91
N TYR A 634 44.47 -23.29 -25.08
CA TYR A 634 43.81 -23.64 -26.33
C TYR A 634 42.73 -22.61 -26.59
N GLU A 635 42.72 -22.02 -27.77
CA GLU A 635 41.62 -21.18 -28.25
C GLU A 635 41.06 -21.77 -29.55
N GLY A 636 39.74 -21.72 -29.69
CA GLY A 636 39.06 -22.19 -30.88
C GLY A 636 37.86 -21.33 -31.26
N LEU A 637 37.53 -21.34 -32.54
CA LEU A 637 36.30 -20.78 -33.09
C LEU A 637 35.21 -21.86 -33.07
N VAL A 638 34.14 -21.62 -32.33
CA VAL A 638 32.94 -22.46 -32.26
C VAL A 638 31.97 -22.00 -33.34
N ILE A 639 31.60 -22.90 -34.24
CA ILE A 639 30.61 -22.67 -35.30
C ILE A 639 29.76 -23.92 -35.53
N ARG A 640 28.61 -23.76 -36.19
CA ARG A 640 27.75 -24.90 -36.52
C ARG A 640 28.40 -25.90 -37.46
N ASN A 641 28.06 -27.16 -37.26
CA ASN A 641 28.54 -28.30 -38.06
C ASN A 641 27.40 -28.92 -38.89
N GLY A 642 26.71 -28.09 -39.70
CA GLY A 642 25.54 -28.49 -40.48
C GLY A 642 24.23 -28.35 -39.72
N SER A 643 23.17 -29.00 -40.23
CA SER A 643 21.86 -29.05 -39.56
C SER A 643 21.92 -29.91 -38.29
N GLY A 644 21.09 -29.57 -37.31
CA GLY A 644 20.98 -30.25 -36.02
C GLY A 644 21.62 -29.48 -34.86
N VAL A 645 22.10 -30.23 -33.87
CA VAL A 645 22.55 -29.72 -32.55
C VAL A 645 24.08 -29.74 -32.37
N ASN A 646 24.83 -30.10 -33.42
CA ASN A 646 26.28 -30.27 -33.33
C ASN A 646 27.05 -29.03 -33.77
N PHE A 647 28.14 -28.75 -33.07
CA PHE A 647 29.08 -27.67 -33.34
C PHE A 647 30.48 -28.22 -33.53
N ARG A 648 31.22 -27.59 -34.45
CA ARG A 648 32.64 -27.85 -34.67
C ARG A 648 33.45 -26.74 -34.02
N VAL A 649 34.59 -27.11 -33.45
CA VAL A 649 35.54 -26.18 -32.85
C VAL A 649 36.80 -26.18 -33.72
N ILE A 650 37.11 -25.04 -34.32
CA ILE A 650 38.28 -24.86 -35.17
C ILE A 650 39.38 -24.21 -34.33
N PRO A 651 40.52 -24.86 -34.08
CA PRO A 651 41.61 -24.26 -33.30
C PRO A 651 42.09 -22.95 -33.96
N SER A 652 42.17 -21.87 -33.18
CA SER A 652 42.72 -20.57 -33.61
C SER A 652 44.06 -20.26 -32.96
N PHE A 653 44.30 -20.79 -31.76
CA PHE A 653 45.57 -20.71 -31.05
C PHE A 653 45.74 -21.95 -30.16
N CYS A 654 46.95 -22.49 -30.06
CA CYS A 654 47.25 -23.57 -29.13
C CYS A 654 48.75 -23.54 -28.80
N ASN A 655 49.10 -23.42 -27.52
CA ASN A 655 50.49 -23.57 -27.06
C ASN A 655 50.71 -24.92 -26.32
N ILE A 656 49.74 -25.84 -26.38
CA ILE A 656 49.88 -27.22 -25.90
C ILE A 656 50.71 -27.98 -26.94
N SER A 657 51.87 -28.50 -26.55
CA SER A 657 52.72 -29.31 -27.43
C SER A 657 52.48 -30.81 -27.22
N GLY A 658 52.33 -31.58 -28.31
CA GLY A 658 52.35 -33.06 -28.29
C GLY A 658 51.08 -33.76 -27.76
N ASN A 659 50.21 -33.08 -27.02
CA ASN A 659 48.96 -33.65 -26.49
C ASN A 659 47.77 -32.70 -26.69
N ILE A 660 47.57 -32.22 -27.92
CA ILE A 660 46.50 -31.26 -28.24
C ILE A 660 45.14 -32.00 -28.28
N PRO A 661 44.13 -31.57 -27.51
CA PRO A 661 42.83 -32.23 -27.53
C PRO A 661 42.04 -31.89 -28.80
N THR A 662 41.29 -32.87 -29.31
CA THR A 662 40.19 -32.60 -30.25
C THR A 662 38.98 -32.13 -29.44
N VAL A 663 38.43 -30.96 -29.78
CA VAL A 663 37.29 -30.36 -29.08
C VAL A 663 36.06 -30.40 -29.98
N THR A 664 34.95 -30.92 -29.45
CA THR A 664 33.63 -30.89 -30.09
C THR A 664 32.61 -30.27 -29.14
N ALA A 665 31.51 -29.74 -29.67
CA ALA A 665 30.43 -29.22 -28.83
C ALA A 665 29.05 -29.67 -29.34
N VAL A 666 28.13 -29.96 -28.43
CA VAL A 666 26.75 -30.35 -28.74
C VAL A 666 25.80 -29.50 -27.91
N LEU A 667 24.71 -29.05 -28.52
CA LEU A 667 23.65 -28.33 -27.80
C LEU A 667 23.00 -29.24 -26.76
N SER A 668 22.66 -28.67 -25.62
CA SER A 668 22.07 -29.39 -24.48
C SER A 668 21.13 -28.46 -23.71
N THR A 669 20.31 -29.02 -22.82
CA THR A 669 19.37 -28.26 -21.96
C THR A 669 19.57 -28.64 -20.50
N ALA A 670 19.31 -27.72 -19.57
CA ALA A 670 19.23 -28.11 -18.16
C ALA A 670 18.04 -29.04 -17.94
N ALA A 671 18.22 -30.11 -17.16
CA ALA A 671 17.11 -30.99 -16.81
C ALA A 671 16.34 -30.42 -15.59
N PRO A 672 15.00 -30.43 -15.63
CA PRO A 672 14.22 -30.02 -14.47
C PRO A 672 14.23 -31.10 -13.39
N THR A 673 14.58 -30.72 -12.17
CA THR A 673 14.09 -31.38 -10.95
C THR A 673 12.63 -31.00 -10.79
N THR A 674 11.74 -31.99 -10.68
CA THR A 674 10.30 -31.74 -10.53
C THR A 674 9.80 -32.27 -9.20
N VAL A 675 9.16 -31.40 -8.41
CA VAL A 675 8.29 -31.79 -7.31
C VAL A 675 6.88 -31.87 -7.88
N SER A 676 6.37 -33.08 -8.06
CA SER A 676 5.05 -33.29 -8.66
C SER A 676 3.94 -32.75 -7.76
N ALA A 677 2.86 -32.25 -8.38
CA ALA A 677 1.64 -31.90 -7.66
C ALA A 677 1.15 -33.10 -6.81
N GLY A 678 0.74 -32.83 -5.58
CA GLY A 678 0.27 -33.85 -4.65
C GLY A 678 1.31 -34.85 -4.14
N SER A 679 2.61 -34.63 -4.39
CA SER A 679 3.67 -35.58 -4.01
C SER A 679 3.94 -35.70 -2.51
N PHE A 680 3.52 -34.73 -1.70
CA PHE A 680 3.67 -34.75 -0.24
C PHE A 680 2.37 -35.13 0.49
N ALA A 681 1.24 -34.60 0.01
CA ALA A 681 -0.11 -34.93 0.47
C ALA A 681 -1.11 -34.57 -0.65
N ALA A 682 -2.38 -34.95 -0.50
CA ALA A 682 -3.42 -34.56 -1.46
C ALA A 682 -3.43 -33.03 -1.63
N ASN A 683 -3.30 -32.56 -2.88
CA ASN A 683 -3.21 -31.14 -3.26
C ASN A 683 -1.97 -30.39 -2.72
N MET A 684 -0.90 -31.09 -2.32
CA MET A 684 0.35 -30.48 -1.85
C MET A 684 1.59 -31.03 -2.56
N PRO A 685 2.31 -30.21 -3.35
CA PRO A 685 1.94 -28.85 -3.79
C PRO A 685 0.71 -28.86 -4.72
N VAL A 686 0.01 -27.72 -4.82
CA VAL A 686 -1.21 -27.59 -5.66
C VAL A 686 -0.91 -27.76 -7.16
N ASP A 687 0.28 -27.30 -7.57
CA ASP A 687 0.83 -27.47 -8.92
C ASP A 687 2.23 -28.08 -8.84
N SER A 688 2.70 -28.68 -9.92
CA SER A 688 4.07 -29.20 -9.98
C SER A 688 5.07 -28.04 -9.99
N ILE A 689 6.10 -28.13 -9.14
CA ILE A 689 7.19 -27.15 -9.03
C ILE A 689 8.39 -27.69 -9.83
N LYS A 690 8.97 -26.87 -10.71
CA LYS A 690 10.09 -27.25 -11.58
C LYS A 690 11.30 -26.36 -11.32
N ASP A 691 12.45 -26.97 -11.02
CA ASP A 691 13.75 -26.31 -10.82
C ASP A 691 14.79 -26.87 -11.80
N PHE A 692 15.60 -26.05 -12.46
CA PHE A 692 16.50 -26.51 -13.53
C PHE A 692 17.93 -26.85 -13.07
N ASN A 693 18.01 -27.64 -11.99
CA ASN A 693 19.26 -27.97 -11.29
C ASN A 693 19.85 -29.33 -11.56
N ALA A 694 19.12 -30.19 -12.27
CA ALA A 694 19.54 -31.56 -12.48
C ALA A 694 20.54 -31.64 -13.63
N GLY A 695 21.71 -31.00 -13.48
CA GLY A 695 22.78 -31.03 -14.49
C GLY A 695 22.30 -30.66 -15.91
N ILE A 696 23.08 -31.06 -16.91
CA ILE A 696 22.77 -30.83 -18.31
C ILE A 696 22.39 -32.16 -18.97
N ALA A 697 21.24 -32.19 -19.65
CA ALA A 697 20.76 -33.32 -20.43
C ALA A 697 20.89 -33.07 -21.93
N SER A 698 21.00 -34.14 -22.70
CA SER A 698 20.90 -34.07 -24.16
C SER A 698 19.52 -33.55 -24.55
N ILE A 699 19.45 -32.72 -25.60
CA ILE A 699 18.16 -32.26 -26.13
C ILE A 699 17.51 -33.44 -26.86
N PRO A 700 16.34 -33.93 -26.42
CA PRO A 700 15.59 -34.89 -27.21
C PRO A 700 15.01 -34.14 -28.41
N ALA A 701 14.99 -34.78 -29.58
CA ALA A 701 14.54 -34.18 -30.85
C ALA A 701 13.07 -33.70 -30.88
N SER A 702 12.34 -33.71 -29.76
CA SER A 702 10.90 -33.43 -29.68
C SER A 702 10.39 -32.81 -28.37
N THR A 703 11.23 -32.43 -27.41
CA THR A 703 10.76 -31.89 -26.10
C THR A 703 11.26 -30.48 -25.84
N GLY A 704 10.36 -29.63 -25.33
CA GLY A 704 10.57 -28.20 -25.12
C GLY A 704 11.86 -27.90 -24.35
N MET A 705 12.60 -26.90 -24.83
CA MET A 705 13.90 -26.49 -24.31
C MET A 705 13.77 -25.63 -23.04
N VAL A 706 12.91 -26.04 -22.10
CA VAL A 706 12.43 -25.21 -20.98
C VAL A 706 13.55 -24.81 -19.99
N GLY A 707 14.66 -25.56 -19.96
CA GLY A 707 15.80 -25.31 -19.06
C GLY A 707 16.91 -24.39 -19.60
N GLY A 708 16.67 -23.71 -20.72
CA GLY A 708 17.68 -22.88 -21.38
C GLY A 708 18.71 -23.69 -22.18
N LEU A 709 19.56 -23.00 -22.94
CA LEU A 709 20.45 -23.61 -23.92
C LEU A 709 21.91 -23.59 -23.47
N TYR A 710 22.53 -24.76 -23.52
CA TYR A 710 23.92 -24.99 -23.16
C TYR A 710 24.68 -25.66 -24.30
N LEU A 711 25.98 -25.44 -24.35
CA LEU A 711 26.91 -26.23 -25.15
C LEU A 711 27.69 -27.15 -24.23
N ASN A 712 27.58 -28.44 -24.48
CA ASN A 712 28.38 -29.47 -23.85
C ASN A 712 29.62 -29.74 -24.72
N PHE A 713 30.79 -29.40 -24.21
CA PHE A 713 32.08 -29.61 -24.85
C PHE A 713 32.67 -30.95 -24.45
N ALA A 714 33.14 -31.71 -25.44
CA ALA A 714 33.89 -32.94 -25.24
C ALA A 714 35.32 -32.76 -25.75
N LEU A 715 36.29 -33.22 -24.94
CA LEU A 715 37.71 -33.13 -25.22
C LEU A 715 38.29 -34.54 -25.31
N SER A 716 38.78 -34.89 -26.49
CA SER A 716 39.48 -36.15 -26.72
C SER A 716 40.98 -35.89 -26.79
N TRP A 717 41.70 -36.31 -25.75
CA TRP A 717 43.15 -36.19 -25.65
C TRP A 717 43.83 -37.35 -26.38
N PRO A 718 44.87 -37.11 -27.20
CA PRO A 718 45.60 -38.18 -27.91
C PRO A 718 46.23 -39.23 -27.00
N THR A 719 46.61 -38.84 -25.78
CA THR A 719 47.21 -39.74 -24.79
C THR A 719 46.33 -39.83 -23.55
N SER A 720 46.53 -38.93 -22.58
CA SER A 720 45.72 -38.78 -21.38
C SER A 720 45.40 -37.31 -21.12
N SER A 721 44.27 -37.06 -20.46
CA SER A 721 43.89 -35.70 -20.06
C SER A 721 44.81 -35.20 -18.93
N PRO A 722 45.45 -34.03 -19.07
CA PRO A 722 46.26 -33.45 -18.01
C PRO A 722 45.43 -33.20 -16.76
N VAL A 723 45.99 -33.50 -15.59
CA VAL A 723 45.35 -33.24 -14.29
C VAL A 723 45.91 -31.94 -13.73
N THR A 724 45.12 -30.87 -13.81
CA THR A 724 45.52 -29.51 -13.39
C THR A 724 44.26 -28.69 -13.06
N TYR A 725 44.42 -27.40 -12.80
CA TYR A 725 43.32 -26.45 -12.65
C TYR A 725 43.05 -25.79 -13.99
N TRP A 726 41.78 -25.68 -14.35
CA TRP A 726 41.36 -25.18 -15.64
C TRP A 726 40.47 -23.95 -15.50
N ASN A 727 40.66 -22.99 -16.40
CA ASN A 727 39.73 -21.93 -16.68
C ASN A 727 39.22 -22.10 -18.12
N VAL A 728 37.92 -22.27 -18.29
CA VAL A 728 37.28 -22.40 -19.61
C VAL A 728 36.34 -21.23 -19.84
N GLU A 729 36.38 -20.63 -21.02
CA GLU A 729 35.63 -19.43 -21.35
C GLU A 729 35.06 -19.51 -22.77
N ILE A 730 33.78 -19.17 -22.96
CA ILE A 730 33.20 -18.96 -24.30
C ILE A 730 32.72 -17.53 -24.46
N GLU A 731 33.15 -16.89 -25.52
CA GLU A 731 32.86 -15.50 -25.85
C GLU A 731 32.01 -15.42 -27.14
N GLY A 732 30.85 -14.76 -27.10
CA GLY A 732 29.97 -14.62 -28.27
C GLY A 732 28.99 -13.46 -28.18
N GLY A 733 28.32 -13.15 -29.30
CA GLY A 733 27.26 -12.14 -29.33
C GLY A 733 25.96 -12.63 -28.69
N ASP A 734 25.28 -11.75 -27.96
CA ASP A 734 23.93 -11.95 -27.44
C ASP A 734 23.11 -10.70 -27.77
N TYR A 735 21.99 -10.86 -28.50
CA TYR A 735 21.23 -9.75 -29.06
C TYR A 735 20.16 -9.20 -28.10
N PHE A 736 19.75 -9.97 -27.09
CA PHE A 736 18.63 -9.60 -26.20
C PHE A 736 18.84 -9.94 -24.73
N GLY A 737 19.98 -10.56 -24.35
CA GLY A 737 20.06 -11.25 -23.07
C GLY A 737 19.33 -12.59 -23.09
N ASN A 738 18.98 -13.10 -24.28
CA ASN A 738 18.20 -14.32 -24.53
C ASN A 738 18.97 -15.62 -24.23
N SER A 739 20.04 -15.58 -23.43
CA SER A 739 20.30 -16.73 -22.55
C SER A 739 19.21 -16.87 -21.47
N GLU A 740 18.38 -15.82 -21.27
CA GLU A 740 17.01 -15.90 -20.79
C GLU A 740 16.13 -16.70 -21.77
N GLY A 741 15.82 -17.93 -21.39
CA GLY A 741 14.64 -18.65 -21.85
C GLY A 741 14.70 -19.08 -23.31
N ALA A 742 14.70 -20.39 -23.54
CA ALA A 742 14.13 -20.85 -24.79
C ALA A 742 12.73 -20.22 -24.93
N LEU A 743 12.59 -19.53 -26.05
CA LEU A 743 11.35 -19.31 -26.79
C LEU A 743 10.30 -20.33 -26.37
N GLY A 744 9.19 -19.81 -25.85
CA GLY A 744 8.20 -20.61 -25.17
C GLY A 744 7.61 -21.73 -26.03
N THR A 745 7.10 -22.73 -25.34
CA THR A 745 5.75 -23.21 -25.57
C THR A 745 5.08 -23.43 -24.22
N ILE A 746 3.90 -22.84 -24.08
CA ILE A 746 2.87 -23.23 -23.12
C ILE A 746 2.40 -24.64 -23.48
#